data_AF-A0A2S5C747-F1
#
_entry.id   AF-A0A2S5C747-F1
#
_cell.length_a   1.000
_cell.length_b   1.000
_cell.length_c   1.000
_cell.angle_alpha   90.00
_cell.angle_beta   90.00
_cell.angle_gamma   90.00
#
_symmetry.space_group_name_H-M   'P 1'
#
loop_
_entity.id
_entity.type
_entity.pdbx_description
1 polymer ?
#
loop_
_entity_poly.entity_id
_entity_poly.type
_entity_poly.pdbx_seq_one_letter_code
_entity_poly.pdbx_strand_id
1 'polypeptide(L)'
;MQSYLLSVDKFDAYTPYTVEILDLVDFWLAQDIHIDLCTQSAGRAMNGKLDELKKTGRFRVISEEQGDIAPAYDLIFIWRGFVSQKLMTALHEQRLSGPIVFRHFSDYNDLYIPYGVQLENDLASLTLGLSTLTCEQLKLTGIAEDQLALMPWLVPQRFIDYQAQARSTELKQILYVAPEMSAEIYELQQKAADIGVTLHWLDEKQQLNLVEPEWLSQYDVIIANESLVAKSLALGIPVFLAVNGYVDDYIDADNIASHEHNHFSGMMLRNSPDSKEWLSLLQNGYQAAARWTRDNRVQWSKTWGIKEVLARIFTSSFPVKKTVLDQKSCDALTLHRKALLAHQSLKYSMSRWLEDRKISDARRDALLSIAVDAPGADSIGVVVISRNGDAEACQRTLASVSMQSLPAESVDVIAEQNFASGDRPLIGVGKGWAESLNALLNQRKADALLVVPAGFTLTDDALLHFAAFRVKNQKALAVYCDEMLESAHEEPLLTLRPGTNIDLLRATPYPGQTWLINREAALQVGGVDSRFQEMALIDLIWRFVEAGGSAAFDRVAEVLVSADSLPKVWQTSAKVLAEHRLVVIEHLERLGITASLEEGADIPRPRIRYHWDVKPLVSIIIPTRDHVALLRRCIESLMEKTQYSQYELLIVDNQSVEADACDFLGQLERLGIDQVRVLRHDAPFNFAQMNNLAAQYARGEILLFLNNDCEIIDGNWLEAMVEHALRPEIALVGARLEYADGRVQHGGYLTGIQQGVGVAFEGVEGDSSGFEHFLKTPHNLNAVSASCMMVRKDVFFSLNGFTEEVFPLYFADVDLSLRAQAQGYLNIWTPYARVKHMGGATRLLSQKFHVQERPLVEDYSALYQEWRQALLADPSYHPLMQKAGTPFTLSENTARFHEPLPGRPLPVILAHHINWQGNGHHRVLQPFKAMERHTLLEGGLVNAIPGLMEVAQLQPDVVLLELPTGSRFPDVMQQMRNISGAKIVVEYDDYLLNLPMKNGNNSKFPQHMAKSLRKIMDSADWVVVSTAPLAEAYSRFHSDIRIAQNRLAPDQWGHLRSLSGTGKKVRVGWAGGSSHAGDLEILLPLIKELEHEVEWVFMGMKPKNVRCEFHPGVPFEMYPEKLASLNLDLALVPLEINHFNECKSNLRLLEIGTCGVPIIATDIEPYRCDLPVTLVENRFKNWMSAIRAHISDAQYLASQGDKLREAIHRDWYLRNNGLDDWRKAWLMDRK
;
A
#
# COMPACT_ATOMS: atom_id res chain seq x y z
N MET A 1 5.34 -23.24 40.38
CA MET A 1 5.11 -21.84 39.96
C MET A 1 3.95 -21.90 39.01
N GLN A 2 2.91 -21.09 39.21
CA GLN A 2 1.76 -21.13 38.31
C GLN A 2 2.18 -20.69 36.91
N SER A 3 1.71 -21.39 35.88
CA SER A 3 2.09 -21.18 34.49
C SER A 3 0.87 -21.25 33.58
N TYR A 4 0.66 -20.21 32.76
CA TYR A 4 -0.44 -20.14 31.80
C TYR A 4 0.07 -20.08 30.37
N LEU A 5 -0.64 -20.74 29.45
CA LEU A 5 -0.40 -20.70 28.01
C LEU A 5 -1.50 -19.89 27.34
N LEU A 6 -1.16 -18.83 26.61
CA LEU A 6 -2.08 -18.05 25.78
C LEU A 6 -1.88 -18.44 24.32
N SER A 7 -2.88 -19.03 23.67
CA SER A 7 -2.85 -19.36 22.25
C SER A 7 -3.61 -18.31 21.44
N VAL A 8 -2.91 -17.60 20.56
CA VAL A 8 -3.44 -16.45 19.80
C VAL A 8 -2.97 -16.51 18.36
N ASP A 9 -3.82 -16.10 17.41
CA ASP A 9 -3.47 -16.10 16.00
C ASP A 9 -2.29 -15.18 15.68
N LYS A 10 -2.36 -13.92 16.13
CA LYS A 10 -1.33 -12.90 15.89
C LYS A 10 -1.15 -11.97 17.07
N PHE A 11 0.08 -11.47 17.23
CA PHE A 11 0.41 -10.52 18.29
C PHE A 11 1.37 -9.42 17.78
N ASP A 12 0.90 -8.58 16.86
CA ASP A 12 1.75 -7.65 16.12
C ASP A 12 1.27 -6.19 16.00
N ALA A 13 0.05 -5.87 16.45
CA ALA A 13 -0.52 -4.53 16.44
C ALA A 13 -1.38 -4.28 17.69
N TYR A 14 -1.61 -3.02 18.06
CA TYR A 14 -2.41 -2.62 19.22
C TYR A 14 -3.93 -2.64 18.94
N THR A 15 -4.45 -3.77 18.43
CA THR A 15 -5.90 -3.96 18.23
C THR A 15 -6.65 -4.08 19.57
N PRO A 16 -7.98 -3.84 19.63
CA PRO A 16 -8.77 -4.06 20.85
C PRO A 16 -8.53 -5.44 21.50
N TYR A 17 -8.40 -6.50 20.69
CA TYR A 17 -8.15 -7.86 21.14
C TYR A 17 -6.74 -8.05 21.71
N THR A 18 -5.72 -7.57 20.99
CA THR A 18 -4.31 -7.66 21.44
C THR A 18 -4.10 -6.86 22.73
N VAL A 19 -4.78 -5.72 22.84
CA VAL A 19 -4.75 -4.87 24.03
C VAL A 19 -5.40 -5.57 25.24
N GLU A 20 -6.53 -6.27 25.08
CA GLU A 20 -7.12 -7.07 26.16
C GLU A 20 -6.15 -8.17 26.65
N ILE A 21 -5.44 -8.83 25.73
CA ILE A 21 -4.42 -9.83 26.10
C ILE A 21 -3.28 -9.19 26.88
N LEU A 22 -2.77 -8.03 26.47
CA LEU A 22 -1.75 -7.30 27.23
C LEU A 22 -2.24 -6.97 28.63
N ASP A 23 -3.49 -6.51 28.77
CA ASP A 23 -4.09 -6.21 30.06
C ASP A 23 -4.16 -7.44 30.98
N LEU A 24 -4.47 -8.61 30.42
CA LEU A 24 -4.44 -9.90 31.14
C LEU A 24 -3.02 -10.33 31.52
N VAL A 25 -2.07 -10.21 30.59
CA VAL A 25 -0.65 -10.56 30.82
C VAL A 25 -0.08 -9.71 31.94
N ASP A 26 -0.27 -8.38 31.90
CA ASP A 26 0.20 -7.46 32.93
C ASP A 26 -0.42 -7.82 34.30
N PHE A 27 -1.71 -8.15 34.34
CA PHE A 27 -2.41 -8.56 35.57
C PHE A 27 -1.87 -9.87 36.16
N TRP A 28 -1.62 -10.89 35.35
CA TRP A 28 -1.10 -12.18 35.82
C TRP A 28 0.38 -12.13 36.20
N LEU A 29 1.20 -11.37 35.46
CA LEU A 29 2.60 -11.15 35.82
C LEU A 29 2.74 -10.43 37.17
N ALA A 30 1.81 -9.53 37.50
CA ALA A 30 1.73 -8.88 38.82
C ALA A 30 1.37 -9.84 39.96
N GLN A 31 0.88 -11.06 39.66
CA GLN A 31 0.58 -12.13 40.61
C GLN A 31 1.64 -13.24 40.61
N ASP A 32 2.80 -12.97 40.04
CA ASP A 32 3.93 -13.91 39.93
C ASP A 32 3.66 -15.17 39.09
N ILE A 33 2.70 -15.11 38.16
CA ILE A 33 2.37 -16.19 37.23
C ILE A 33 3.30 -16.15 36.01
N HIS A 34 3.80 -17.32 35.57
CA HIS A 34 4.57 -17.47 34.34
C HIS A 34 3.65 -17.54 33.13
N ILE A 35 3.97 -16.85 32.04
CA ILE A 35 3.12 -16.78 30.84
C ILE A 35 3.91 -17.21 29.61
N ASP A 36 3.41 -18.24 28.92
CA ASP A 36 3.82 -18.59 27.57
C ASP A 36 2.78 -18.06 26.56
N LEU A 37 3.20 -17.21 25.64
CA LEU A 37 2.38 -16.74 24.53
C LEU A 37 2.70 -17.57 23.28
N CYS A 38 1.77 -18.43 22.86
CA CYS A 38 1.87 -19.20 21.63
C CYS A 38 1.14 -18.48 20.49
N THR A 39 1.87 -18.10 19.44
CA THR A 39 1.30 -17.35 18.31
C THR A 39 1.96 -17.68 16.98
N GLN A 40 1.27 -17.47 15.84
CA GLN A 40 1.90 -17.68 14.54
C GLN A 40 2.98 -16.63 14.27
N SER A 41 2.68 -15.36 14.58
CA SER A 41 3.61 -14.26 14.39
C SER A 41 3.46 -13.18 15.46
N ALA A 42 4.60 -12.63 15.86
CA ALA A 42 4.72 -11.45 16.69
C ALA A 42 5.51 -10.41 15.90
N GLY A 43 4.95 -9.21 15.69
CA GLY A 43 5.50 -8.27 14.71
C GLY A 43 6.08 -6.98 15.29
N ARG A 44 6.60 -6.15 14.38
CA ARG A 44 7.50 -5.03 14.68
C ARG A 44 6.91 -3.97 15.63
N ALA A 45 5.62 -3.66 15.55
CA ALA A 45 5.00 -2.65 16.43
C ALA A 45 4.91 -3.12 17.90
N MET A 46 4.94 -4.44 18.13
CA MET A 46 4.89 -5.04 19.46
C MET A 46 6.26 -5.38 20.04
N ASN A 47 7.34 -5.34 19.24
CA ASN A 47 8.69 -5.75 19.68
C ASN A 47 9.14 -5.04 20.97
N GLY A 48 8.93 -3.72 21.07
CA GLY A 48 9.30 -2.96 22.27
C GLY A 48 8.60 -3.48 23.53
N LYS A 49 7.29 -3.73 23.46
CA LYS A 49 6.51 -4.26 24.58
C LYS A 49 6.85 -5.73 24.87
N LEU A 50 7.07 -6.55 23.84
CA LEU A 50 7.48 -7.94 24.00
C LEU A 50 8.84 -8.06 24.69
N ASP A 51 9.78 -7.19 24.35
CA ASP A 51 11.09 -7.15 24.99
C ASP A 51 11.02 -6.67 26.45
N GLU A 52 10.13 -5.72 26.75
CA GLU A 52 9.79 -5.34 28.13
C GLU A 52 9.23 -6.53 28.92
N LEU A 53 8.26 -7.25 28.37
CA LEU A 53 7.66 -8.42 29.02
C LEU A 53 8.68 -9.53 29.22
N LYS A 54 9.52 -9.84 28.23
CA LYS A 54 10.60 -10.85 28.35
C LYS A 54 11.59 -10.52 29.47
N LYS A 55 11.91 -9.24 29.70
CA LYS A 55 12.81 -8.81 30.80
C LYS A 55 12.31 -9.17 32.19
N THR A 56 11.01 -9.45 32.34
CA THR A 56 10.47 -9.94 33.62
C THR A 56 10.96 -11.35 34.00
N GLY A 57 11.55 -12.10 33.05
CA GLY A 57 11.98 -13.49 33.24
C GLY A 57 10.83 -14.49 33.38
N ARG A 58 9.57 -14.04 33.25
CA ARG A 58 8.36 -14.83 33.47
C ARG A 58 7.40 -14.81 32.27
N PHE A 59 7.83 -14.22 31.17
CA PHE A 59 7.08 -14.17 29.93
C PHE A 59 7.94 -14.71 28.79
N ARG A 60 7.39 -15.61 27.97
CA ARG A 60 8.05 -16.18 26.81
C ARG A 60 7.10 -16.24 25.63
N VAL A 61 7.65 -16.04 24.43
CA VAL A 61 6.92 -16.21 23.17
C VAL A 61 7.32 -17.55 22.54
N ILE A 62 6.34 -18.32 22.09
CA ILE A 62 6.48 -19.56 21.35
C ILE A 62 5.86 -19.34 19.96
N SER A 63 6.69 -19.40 18.92
CA SER A 63 6.23 -19.35 17.52
C SER A 63 6.25 -20.74 16.89
N GLU A 64 5.79 -20.90 15.65
CA GLU A 64 5.91 -22.18 14.93
C GLU A 64 7.39 -22.58 14.71
N GLU A 65 8.29 -21.61 14.57
CA GLU A 65 9.72 -21.86 14.33
C GLU A 65 10.55 -21.94 15.62
N GLN A 66 10.10 -21.29 16.71
CA GLN A 66 10.91 -21.13 17.93
C GLN A 66 10.16 -21.51 19.21
N GLY A 67 10.87 -22.16 20.13
CA GLY A 67 10.37 -22.55 21.44
C GLY A 67 9.49 -23.80 21.45
N ASP A 68 9.29 -24.39 22.63
CA ASP A 68 8.49 -25.61 22.82
C ASP A 68 7.46 -25.39 23.92
N ILE A 69 6.30 -26.03 23.76
CA ILE A 69 5.20 -26.04 24.72
C ILE A 69 5.59 -26.93 25.90
N ALA A 70 5.43 -26.42 27.12
CA ALA A 70 5.70 -27.16 28.36
C ALA A 70 4.70 -28.31 28.53
N PRO A 71 5.07 -29.39 29.27
CA PRO A 71 4.21 -30.56 29.39
C PRO A 71 2.94 -30.32 30.22
N ALA A 72 2.89 -29.26 31.02
CA ALA A 72 1.73 -28.91 31.82
C ALA A 72 1.61 -27.40 32.03
N TYR A 73 0.37 -26.92 32.09
CA TYR A 73 0.02 -25.55 32.48
C TYR A 73 -1.15 -25.57 33.45
N ASP A 74 -1.18 -24.60 34.35
CA ASP A 74 -2.30 -24.37 35.27
C ASP A 74 -3.53 -23.79 34.56
N LEU A 75 -3.33 -23.20 33.37
CA LEU A 75 -4.39 -22.70 32.48
C LEU A 75 -3.88 -22.66 31.03
N ILE A 76 -4.68 -23.16 30.10
CA ILE A 76 -4.45 -23.00 28.66
C ILE A 76 -5.60 -22.15 28.12
N PHE A 77 -5.31 -20.96 27.65
CA PHE A 77 -6.30 -19.97 27.24
C PHE A 77 -6.28 -19.84 25.71
N ILE A 78 -7.33 -20.31 25.05
CA ILE A 78 -7.48 -20.32 23.59
C ILE A 78 -8.27 -19.09 23.16
N TRP A 79 -7.58 -18.17 22.46
CA TRP A 79 -8.17 -16.93 21.96
C TRP A 79 -8.77 -17.16 20.57
N ARG A 80 -10.06 -16.81 20.36
CA ARG A 80 -10.78 -16.97 19.06
C ARG A 80 -10.74 -18.39 18.49
N GLY A 81 -10.67 -19.40 19.36
CA GLY A 81 -10.52 -20.79 18.95
C GLY A 81 -9.20 -21.10 18.21
N PHE A 82 -8.20 -20.19 18.23
CA PHE A 82 -6.93 -20.41 17.55
C PHE A 82 -6.07 -21.43 18.30
N VAL A 83 -5.85 -22.59 17.68
CA VAL A 83 -4.96 -23.64 18.19
C VAL A 83 -3.77 -23.77 17.24
N SER A 84 -2.57 -23.42 17.71
CA SER A 84 -1.33 -23.49 16.91
C SER A 84 -0.97 -24.92 16.51
N GLN A 85 -0.12 -25.10 15.50
CA GLN A 85 0.33 -26.44 15.08
C GLN A 85 1.07 -27.15 16.23
N LYS A 86 1.92 -26.41 16.96
CA LYS A 86 2.59 -26.94 18.16
C LYS A 86 1.61 -27.40 19.23
N LEU A 87 0.56 -26.61 19.50
CA LEU A 87 -0.44 -26.93 20.52
C LEU A 87 -1.28 -28.15 20.11
N MET A 88 -1.71 -28.21 18.84
CA MET A 88 -2.39 -29.38 18.29
C MET A 88 -1.53 -30.64 18.40
N THR A 89 -0.25 -30.55 18.04
CA THR A 89 0.68 -31.69 18.10
C THR A 89 0.87 -32.16 19.55
N ALA A 90 1.02 -31.24 20.51
CA ALA A 90 1.15 -31.58 21.92
C ALA A 90 -0.12 -32.24 22.49
N LEU A 91 -1.32 -31.79 22.08
CA LEU A 91 -2.59 -32.40 22.46
C LEU A 91 -2.80 -33.78 21.80
N HIS A 92 -2.46 -33.92 20.52
CA HIS A 92 -2.55 -35.18 19.76
C HIS A 92 -1.63 -36.26 20.34
N GLU A 93 -0.39 -35.90 20.65
CA GLU A 93 0.62 -36.80 21.22
C GLU A 93 0.49 -36.98 22.74
N GLN A 94 -0.53 -36.39 23.37
CA GLN A 94 -0.79 -36.44 24.82
C GLN A 94 0.38 -35.93 25.67
N ARG A 95 1.14 -34.97 25.15
CA ARG A 95 2.29 -34.35 25.82
C ARG A 95 1.92 -33.13 26.66
N LEU A 96 0.64 -32.76 26.73
CA LEU A 96 0.15 -31.55 27.39
C LEU A 96 -0.99 -31.88 28.36
N SER A 97 -0.94 -31.30 29.57
CA SER A 97 -2.03 -31.36 30.55
C SER A 97 -2.35 -29.99 31.15
N GLY A 98 -3.63 -29.70 31.34
CA GLY A 98 -4.08 -28.45 31.96
C GLY A 98 -5.55 -28.18 31.60
N PRO A 99 -6.26 -27.32 32.35
CA PRO A 99 -7.60 -26.90 31.97
C PRO A 99 -7.54 -25.96 30.77
N ILE A 100 -8.44 -26.16 29.81
CA ILE A 100 -8.49 -25.36 28.57
C ILE A 100 -9.69 -24.41 28.64
N VAL A 101 -9.46 -23.12 28.41
CA VAL A 101 -10.51 -22.09 28.39
C VAL A 101 -10.57 -21.46 27.01
N PHE A 102 -11.75 -21.50 26.39
CA PHE A 102 -11.98 -20.86 25.10
C PHE A 102 -12.57 -19.46 25.28
N ARG A 103 -12.06 -18.48 24.52
CA ARG A 103 -12.53 -17.09 24.51
C ARG A 103 -13.09 -16.72 23.15
N HIS A 104 -14.40 -16.49 23.08
CA HIS A 104 -15.14 -16.16 21.87
C HIS A 104 -15.52 -14.68 21.78
N PHE A 105 -15.58 -14.19 20.54
CA PHE A 105 -16.00 -12.85 20.17
C PHE A 105 -17.23 -12.92 19.25
N SER A 106 -17.83 -11.78 18.95
CA SER A 106 -19.12 -11.67 18.27
C SER A 106 -19.03 -11.68 16.74
N ASP A 107 -17.81 -11.71 16.19
CA ASP A 107 -17.55 -11.83 14.77
C ASP A 107 -18.33 -13.02 14.20
N TYR A 108 -18.98 -12.84 13.03
CA TYR A 108 -19.91 -13.82 12.46
C TYR A 108 -19.31 -15.23 12.29
N ASN A 109 -17.98 -15.42 12.29
CA ASN A 109 -17.35 -16.73 12.12
C ASN A 109 -17.07 -17.49 13.44
N ASP A 110 -16.82 -16.79 14.55
CA ASP A 110 -16.41 -17.42 15.82
C ASP A 110 -17.60 -18.13 16.49
N LEU A 111 -18.80 -17.58 16.32
CA LEU A 111 -20.04 -18.13 16.86
C LEU A 111 -20.47 -19.47 16.23
N TYR A 112 -19.94 -19.87 15.07
CA TYR A 112 -20.33 -21.14 14.44
C TYR A 112 -19.44 -22.33 14.82
N ILE A 113 -18.42 -22.14 15.66
CA ILE A 113 -17.43 -23.16 16.08
C ILE A 113 -17.03 -24.06 14.91
N PRO A 114 -16.26 -23.52 13.95
CA PRO A 114 -16.01 -24.14 12.64
C PRO A 114 -15.27 -25.50 12.72
N TYR A 115 -14.53 -25.74 13.80
CA TYR A 115 -13.88 -27.03 14.09
C TYR A 115 -14.82 -28.06 14.78
N GLY A 116 -16.05 -27.67 15.10
CA GLY A 116 -17.10 -28.50 15.66
C GLY A 116 -17.35 -28.28 17.14
N VAL A 117 -18.62 -28.00 17.49
CA VAL A 117 -19.06 -27.76 18.88
C VAL A 117 -18.79 -28.92 19.84
N GLN A 118 -18.86 -30.17 19.35
CA GLN A 118 -18.56 -31.33 20.19
C GLN A 118 -17.08 -31.37 20.59
N LEU A 119 -16.19 -31.03 19.67
CA LEU A 119 -14.76 -30.98 19.94
C LEU A 119 -14.45 -29.93 21.02
N GLU A 120 -15.09 -28.75 20.95
CA GLU A 120 -14.94 -27.74 21.99
C GLU A 120 -15.50 -28.21 23.34
N ASN A 121 -16.72 -28.76 23.38
CA ASN A 121 -17.29 -29.33 24.61
C ASN A 121 -16.41 -30.43 25.22
N ASP A 122 -15.69 -31.18 24.39
CA ASP A 122 -14.80 -32.23 24.85
C ASP A 122 -13.48 -31.66 25.40
N LEU A 123 -12.95 -30.58 24.82
CA LEU A 123 -11.68 -29.95 25.24
C LEU A 123 -11.84 -28.92 26.36
N ALA A 124 -12.87 -28.08 26.28
CA ALA A 124 -13.04 -26.89 27.10
C ALA A 124 -13.43 -27.26 28.54
N SER A 125 -12.62 -26.82 29.48
CA SER A 125 -12.99 -26.72 30.89
C SER A 125 -13.95 -25.55 31.13
N LEU A 126 -13.82 -24.48 30.34
CA LEU A 126 -14.72 -23.33 30.33
C LEU A 126 -14.73 -22.66 28.95
N THR A 127 -15.88 -22.13 28.55
CA THR A 127 -16.10 -21.34 27.34
C THR A 127 -16.58 -19.95 27.76
N LEU A 128 -15.92 -18.91 27.27
CA LEU A 128 -16.14 -17.52 27.65
C LEU A 128 -16.76 -16.71 26.52
N GLY A 129 -18.01 -16.30 26.70
CA GLY A 129 -18.67 -15.34 25.82
C GLY A 129 -18.38 -13.90 26.24
N LEU A 130 -18.40 -12.97 25.27
CA LEU A 130 -18.14 -11.54 25.48
C LEU A 130 -19.32 -10.79 26.11
N SER A 131 -20.54 -11.20 25.80
CA SER A 131 -21.77 -10.58 26.32
C SER A 131 -22.85 -11.63 26.56
N THR A 132 -23.96 -11.24 27.20
CA THR A 132 -25.14 -12.10 27.34
C THR A 132 -25.63 -12.61 25.99
N LEU A 133 -25.66 -11.76 24.95
CA LEU A 133 -25.99 -12.17 23.58
C LEU A 133 -25.05 -13.28 23.07
N THR A 134 -23.74 -13.09 23.24
CA THR A 134 -22.73 -14.04 22.78
C THR A 134 -22.89 -15.38 23.49
N CYS A 135 -23.13 -15.37 24.80
CA CYS A 135 -23.41 -16.58 25.57
C CYS A 135 -24.69 -17.29 25.08
N GLU A 136 -25.78 -16.55 24.86
CA GLU A 136 -27.02 -17.11 24.32
C GLU A 136 -26.81 -17.75 22.93
N GLN A 137 -26.01 -17.11 22.07
CA GLN A 137 -25.66 -17.64 20.75
C GLN A 137 -24.81 -18.91 20.83
N LEU A 138 -23.76 -18.93 21.68
CA LEU A 138 -22.94 -20.12 21.88
C LEU A 138 -23.77 -21.28 22.46
N LYS A 139 -24.68 -20.99 23.39
CA LYS A 139 -25.63 -21.99 23.90
C LYS A 139 -26.49 -22.58 22.78
N LEU A 140 -26.99 -21.75 21.86
CA LEU A 140 -27.76 -22.21 20.69
C LEU A 140 -26.93 -23.05 19.72
N THR A 141 -25.61 -22.89 19.69
CA THR A 141 -24.72 -23.68 18.83
C THR A 141 -24.48 -25.10 19.36
N GLY A 142 -24.78 -25.32 20.65
CA GLY A 142 -24.63 -26.60 21.34
C GLY A 142 -23.54 -26.64 22.40
N ILE A 143 -22.95 -25.49 22.78
CA ILE A 143 -22.03 -25.41 23.92
C ILE A 143 -22.77 -25.77 25.22
N ALA A 144 -22.14 -26.59 26.05
CA ALA A 144 -22.73 -27.05 27.30
C ALA A 144 -22.90 -25.89 28.30
N GLU A 145 -24.11 -25.74 28.85
CA GLU A 145 -24.48 -24.61 29.71
C GLU A 145 -23.68 -24.56 31.02
N ASP A 146 -23.25 -25.71 31.53
CA ASP A 146 -22.42 -25.85 32.72
C ASP A 146 -20.96 -25.42 32.50
N GLN A 147 -20.55 -25.23 31.25
CA GLN A 147 -19.20 -24.81 30.85
C GLN A 147 -19.16 -23.37 30.33
N LEU A 148 -20.28 -22.67 30.26
CA LEU A 148 -20.38 -21.34 29.67
C LEU A 148 -20.35 -20.25 30.76
N ALA A 149 -19.48 -19.27 30.61
CA ALA A 149 -19.43 -18.10 31.49
C ALA A 149 -19.26 -16.80 30.70
N LEU A 150 -19.67 -15.69 31.32
CA LEU A 150 -19.59 -14.34 30.75
C LEU A 150 -18.29 -13.66 31.20
N MET A 151 -17.49 -13.22 30.22
CA MET A 151 -16.33 -12.35 30.42
C MET A 151 -16.49 -11.11 29.53
N PRO A 152 -16.93 -9.96 30.07
CA PRO A 152 -17.03 -8.72 29.30
C PRO A 152 -15.64 -8.15 28.99
N TRP A 153 -15.58 -7.07 28.21
CA TRP A 153 -14.36 -6.28 28.04
C TRP A 153 -13.81 -5.84 29.40
N LEU A 154 -12.49 -5.94 29.55
CA LEU A 154 -11.81 -5.67 30.81
C LEU A 154 -11.28 -4.24 30.88
N VAL A 155 -11.41 -3.62 32.06
CA VAL A 155 -10.76 -2.37 32.41
C VAL A 155 -9.57 -2.68 33.32
N PRO A 156 -8.32 -2.42 32.88
CA PRO A 156 -7.13 -2.72 33.67
C PRO A 156 -6.99 -1.75 34.86
N GLN A 157 -6.26 -2.17 35.89
CA GLN A 157 -6.14 -1.43 37.14
C GLN A 157 -5.61 0.00 36.95
N ARG A 158 -4.71 0.21 35.98
CA ARG A 158 -4.15 1.53 35.65
C ARG A 158 -5.21 2.56 35.20
N PHE A 159 -6.31 2.13 34.56
CA PHE A 159 -7.42 3.02 34.23
C PHE A 159 -8.33 3.30 35.44
N ILE A 160 -8.45 2.33 36.35
CA ILE A 160 -9.27 2.47 37.56
C ILE A 160 -8.60 3.44 38.54
N ASP A 161 -7.30 3.29 38.75
CA ASP A 161 -6.53 4.05 39.75
C ASP A 161 -6.21 5.48 39.29
N TYR A 162 -6.33 5.76 37.99
CA TYR A 162 -5.99 7.07 37.42
C TYR A 162 -6.94 8.18 37.90
N GLN A 163 -6.39 9.26 38.47
CA GLN A 163 -7.18 10.43 38.85
C GLN A 163 -7.11 11.50 37.77
N ALA A 164 -8.15 11.58 36.93
CA ALA A 164 -8.26 12.61 35.91
C ALA A 164 -8.44 14.02 36.51
N GLN A 165 -7.86 15.03 35.86
CA GLN A 165 -8.03 16.44 36.22
C GLN A 165 -9.49 16.91 36.01
N ALA A 166 -9.87 18.01 36.66
CA ALA A 166 -11.21 18.60 36.51
C ALA A 166 -11.44 19.07 35.06
N ARG A 167 -12.50 18.56 34.42
CA ARG A 167 -12.79 18.80 32.99
C ARG A 167 -13.64 20.05 32.73
N SER A 168 -13.50 20.54 31.50
CA SER A 168 -14.29 21.64 30.92
C SER A 168 -15.78 21.31 30.93
N THR A 169 -16.61 22.31 31.23
CA THR A 169 -18.09 22.24 31.08
C THR A 169 -18.55 22.39 29.63
N GLU A 170 -17.63 22.76 28.74
CA GLU A 170 -17.84 22.94 27.29
C GLU A 170 -17.06 21.88 26.52
N LEU A 171 -17.64 21.38 25.43
CA LEU A 171 -17.02 20.44 24.50
C LEU A 171 -15.95 21.17 23.68
N LYS A 172 -14.68 20.74 23.77
CA LYS A 172 -13.56 21.35 23.02
C LYS A 172 -12.67 20.33 22.31
N GLN A 173 -12.49 19.15 22.89
CA GLN A 173 -11.59 18.12 22.37
C GLN A 173 -12.33 16.80 22.19
N ILE A 174 -12.43 16.32 20.95
CA ILE A 174 -13.08 15.06 20.58
C ILE A 174 -12.03 14.11 20.04
N LEU A 175 -12.04 12.86 20.50
CA LEU A 175 -11.29 11.78 19.87
C LEU A 175 -12.25 10.90 19.06
N TYR A 176 -12.03 10.81 17.76
CA TYR A 176 -12.65 9.83 16.89
C TYR A 176 -11.72 8.64 16.71
N VAL A 177 -12.14 7.45 17.14
CA VAL A 177 -11.38 6.22 16.99
C VAL A 177 -12.05 5.36 15.92
N ALA A 178 -11.34 5.16 14.81
CA ALA A 178 -11.84 4.37 13.69
C ALA A 178 -10.70 3.93 12.76
N PRO A 179 -10.86 2.84 12.02
CA PRO A 179 -9.86 2.35 11.09
C PRO A 179 -9.69 3.23 9.83
N GLU A 180 -10.66 4.09 9.54
CA GLU A 180 -10.69 4.95 8.34
C GLU A 180 -11.46 6.25 8.63
N MET A 181 -11.11 7.32 7.91
CA MET A 181 -11.84 8.58 7.96
C MET A 181 -12.70 8.74 6.70
N SER A 182 -14.03 8.67 6.86
CA SER A 182 -14.96 8.90 5.74
C SER A 182 -15.01 10.39 5.35
N ALA A 183 -15.55 10.69 4.17
CA ALA A 183 -15.71 12.07 3.71
C ALA A 183 -16.61 12.90 4.65
N GLU A 184 -17.64 12.26 5.21
CA GLU A 184 -18.57 12.86 6.16
C GLU A 184 -17.87 13.21 7.48
N ILE A 185 -16.92 12.38 7.94
CA ILE A 185 -16.14 12.66 9.15
C ILE A 185 -15.09 13.75 8.90
N TYR A 186 -14.51 13.82 7.70
CA TYR A 186 -13.63 14.93 7.34
C TYR A 186 -14.40 16.27 7.31
N GLU A 187 -15.61 16.27 6.75
CA GLU A 187 -16.49 17.44 6.78
C GLU A 187 -16.90 17.81 8.22
N LEU A 188 -17.17 16.80 9.07
CA LEU A 188 -17.43 17.01 10.50
C LEU A 188 -16.22 17.64 11.20
N GLN A 189 -15.00 17.19 10.92
CA GLN A 189 -13.77 17.76 11.47
C GLN A 189 -13.62 19.25 11.10
N GLN A 190 -13.88 19.62 9.85
CA GLN A 190 -13.87 21.01 9.41
C GLN A 190 -14.93 21.85 10.12
N LYS A 191 -16.18 21.38 10.16
CA LYS A 191 -17.29 22.10 10.82
C LYS A 191 -17.12 22.21 12.33
N ALA A 192 -16.51 21.21 12.97
CA ALA A 192 -16.16 21.27 14.38
C ALA A 192 -15.12 22.38 14.64
N ALA A 193 -14.12 22.52 13.75
CA ALA A 193 -13.11 23.57 13.86
C ALA A 193 -13.72 24.99 13.78
N ASP A 194 -14.73 25.19 12.93
CA ASP A 194 -15.44 26.47 12.79
C ASP A 194 -16.09 26.97 14.10
N ILE A 195 -16.44 26.05 15.01
CA ILE A 195 -17.07 26.36 16.30
C ILE A 195 -16.11 26.21 17.48
N GLY A 196 -14.81 26.09 17.23
CA GLY A 196 -13.78 25.98 18.26
C GLY A 196 -13.67 24.61 18.92
N VAL A 197 -14.17 23.55 18.27
CA VAL A 197 -14.04 22.15 18.72
C VAL A 197 -13.00 21.44 17.86
N THR A 198 -11.98 20.87 18.49
CA THR A 198 -10.96 20.07 17.79
C THR A 198 -11.36 18.60 17.77
N LEU A 199 -11.42 18.01 16.58
CA LEU A 199 -11.65 16.57 16.39
C LEU A 199 -10.33 15.90 15.96
N HIS A 200 -9.75 15.09 16.85
CA HIS A 200 -8.60 14.25 16.56
C HIS A 200 -9.07 12.88 16.08
N TRP A 201 -8.31 12.28 15.17
CA TRP A 201 -8.55 10.92 14.70
C TRP A 201 -7.41 10.01 15.16
N LEU A 202 -7.76 8.88 15.76
CA LEU A 202 -6.85 7.77 16.02
C LEU A 202 -7.11 6.68 14.99
N ASP A 203 -6.13 6.47 14.10
CA ASP A 203 -6.13 5.39 13.12
C ASP A 203 -5.78 4.06 13.82
N GLU A 204 -6.77 3.19 14.00
CA GLU A 204 -6.60 1.88 14.62
C GLU A 204 -5.63 0.97 13.84
N LYS A 205 -5.48 1.16 12.52
CA LYS A 205 -4.57 0.36 11.67
C LYS A 205 -3.11 0.77 11.83
N GLN A 206 -2.85 2.04 12.16
CA GLN A 206 -1.49 2.60 12.26
C GLN A 206 -1.05 2.85 13.70
N GLN A 207 -1.79 2.35 14.69
CA GLN A 207 -1.48 2.58 16.08
C GLN A 207 -0.13 1.95 16.49
N LEU A 208 0.82 2.79 16.89
CA LEU A 208 2.18 2.37 17.27
C LEU A 208 2.36 2.15 18.78
N ASN A 209 1.44 2.63 19.61
CA ASN A 209 1.54 2.59 21.07
C ASN A 209 0.20 2.21 21.72
N LEU A 210 0.26 1.64 22.92
CA LEU A 210 -0.90 1.36 23.76
C LEU A 210 -1.61 2.66 24.15
N VAL A 211 -2.96 2.68 24.13
CA VAL A 211 -3.74 3.81 24.68
C VAL A 211 -3.63 3.78 26.20
N GLU A 212 -2.97 4.80 26.76
CA GLU A 212 -2.81 4.98 28.20
C GLU A 212 -3.82 6.00 28.76
N PRO A 213 -4.21 5.86 30.05
CA PRO A 213 -5.25 6.70 30.65
C PRO A 213 -4.86 8.19 30.68
N GLU A 214 -3.58 8.52 30.81
CA GLU A 214 -3.07 9.90 30.74
C GLU A 214 -3.42 10.56 29.41
N TRP A 215 -3.17 9.87 28.30
CA TRP A 215 -3.40 10.38 26.96
C TRP A 215 -4.90 10.47 26.66
N LEU A 216 -5.65 9.42 27.00
CA LEU A 216 -7.10 9.39 26.74
C LEU A 216 -7.84 10.45 27.57
N SER A 217 -7.33 10.81 28.75
CA SER A 217 -7.94 11.81 29.63
C SER A 217 -7.87 13.26 29.11
N GLN A 218 -7.14 13.52 28.03
CA GLN A 218 -7.02 14.84 27.38
C GLN A 218 -8.28 15.23 26.59
N TYR A 219 -9.15 14.27 26.30
CA TYR A 219 -10.34 14.46 25.49
C TYR A 219 -11.59 14.61 26.36
N ASP A 220 -12.52 15.44 25.89
CA ASP A 220 -13.81 15.67 26.53
C ASP A 220 -14.79 14.52 26.20
N VAL A 221 -14.75 14.03 24.96
CA VAL A 221 -15.61 12.96 24.43
C VAL A 221 -14.77 11.99 23.60
N ILE A 222 -15.04 10.69 23.75
CA ILE A 222 -14.53 9.65 22.87
C ILE A 222 -15.66 9.15 21.98
N ILE A 223 -15.48 9.23 20.67
CA ILE A 223 -16.32 8.57 19.67
C ILE A 223 -15.64 7.24 19.35
N ALA A 224 -16.18 6.15 19.88
CA ALA A 224 -15.59 4.81 19.75
C ALA A 224 -16.65 3.72 19.96
N ASN A 225 -16.25 2.48 19.73
CA ASN A 225 -16.99 1.25 20.02
C ASN A 225 -16.13 0.27 20.86
N GLU A 226 -16.72 -0.88 21.21
CA GLU A 226 -16.05 -2.02 21.86
C GLU A 226 -15.27 -1.67 23.15
N SER A 227 -14.01 -2.14 23.25
CA SER A 227 -13.22 -2.12 24.49
C SER A 227 -12.94 -0.71 25.02
N LEU A 228 -12.84 0.29 24.13
CA LEU A 228 -12.60 1.68 24.52
C LEU A 228 -13.81 2.31 25.20
N VAL A 229 -15.03 1.79 24.99
CA VAL A 229 -16.22 2.28 25.68
C VAL A 229 -16.09 2.03 27.18
N ALA A 230 -15.82 0.79 27.58
CA ALA A 230 -15.69 0.42 29.00
C ALA A 230 -14.53 1.19 29.68
N LYS A 231 -13.38 1.31 29.00
CA LYS A 231 -12.20 2.04 29.50
C LYS A 231 -12.47 3.54 29.68
N SER A 232 -13.13 4.17 28.71
CA SER A 232 -13.47 5.60 28.76
C SER A 232 -14.48 5.90 29.87
N LEU A 233 -15.54 5.09 29.98
CA LEU A 233 -16.55 5.24 31.03
C LEU A 233 -15.95 5.06 32.44
N ALA A 234 -15.00 4.13 32.62
CA ALA A 234 -14.28 3.94 33.89
C ALA A 234 -13.33 5.10 34.24
N LEU A 235 -12.88 5.89 33.25
CA LEU A 235 -12.16 7.16 33.45
C LEU A 235 -13.09 8.36 33.66
N GLY A 236 -14.41 8.15 33.64
CA GLY A 236 -15.37 9.24 33.70
C GLY A 236 -15.49 10.03 32.39
N ILE A 237 -15.04 9.50 31.25
CA ILE A 237 -15.14 10.16 29.93
C ILE A 237 -16.43 9.71 29.24
N PRO A 238 -17.34 10.64 28.87
CA PRO A 238 -18.53 10.28 28.11
C PRO A 238 -18.14 9.71 26.74
N VAL A 239 -18.89 8.71 26.30
CA VAL A 239 -18.66 8.00 25.05
C VAL A 239 -19.84 8.22 24.12
N PHE A 240 -19.57 8.60 22.90
CA PHE A 240 -20.54 8.70 21.82
C PHE A 240 -20.37 7.48 20.91
N LEU A 241 -21.38 6.60 20.84
CA LEU A 241 -21.23 5.32 20.16
C LEU A 241 -21.35 5.49 18.64
N ALA A 242 -20.29 5.14 17.89
CA ALA A 242 -20.30 5.20 16.44
C ALA A 242 -19.44 4.11 15.80
N VAL A 243 -19.85 3.64 14.62
CA VAL A 243 -19.14 2.64 13.80
C VAL A 243 -19.36 2.93 12.32
N ASN A 244 -18.30 3.11 11.53
CA ASN A 244 -18.37 3.30 10.07
C ASN A 244 -19.38 4.38 9.64
N GLY A 245 -19.43 5.52 10.35
CA GLY A 245 -20.36 6.62 10.04
C GLY A 245 -21.81 6.41 10.51
N TYR A 246 -22.12 5.26 11.12
CA TYR A 246 -23.39 5.05 11.83
C TYR A 246 -23.24 5.41 13.30
N VAL A 247 -24.27 6.01 13.89
CA VAL A 247 -24.28 6.50 15.27
C VAL A 247 -25.55 6.10 16.01
N ASP A 248 -25.52 6.21 17.34
CA ASP A 248 -26.72 6.24 18.19
C ASP A 248 -26.81 7.59 18.91
N ASP A 249 -26.35 7.64 20.16
CA ASP A 249 -26.19 8.82 21.00
C ASP A 249 -25.06 8.55 22.02
N TYR A 250 -24.88 9.45 23.00
CA TYR A 250 -24.07 9.20 24.17
C TYR A 250 -24.56 7.98 24.97
N ILE A 251 -23.62 7.21 25.51
CA ILE A 251 -23.95 6.14 26.45
C ILE A 251 -24.47 6.75 27.76
N ASP A 252 -25.67 6.35 28.15
CA ASP A 252 -26.39 6.89 29.30
C ASP A 252 -27.19 5.80 30.06
N ALA A 253 -28.06 6.24 30.99
CA ALA A 253 -28.86 5.33 31.80
C ALA A 253 -29.88 4.52 30.99
N ASP A 254 -30.35 5.04 29.86
CA ASP A 254 -31.45 4.46 29.09
C ASP A 254 -30.94 3.41 28.09
N ASN A 255 -29.72 3.58 27.57
CA ASN A 255 -29.18 2.72 26.52
C ASN A 255 -28.06 1.75 26.95
N ILE A 256 -27.40 1.97 28.10
CA ILE A 256 -26.22 1.17 28.50
C ILE A 256 -26.48 -0.35 28.56
N ALA A 257 -27.63 -0.78 29.08
CA ALA A 257 -27.94 -2.21 29.22
C ALA A 257 -28.08 -2.91 27.86
N SER A 258 -28.66 -2.21 26.87
CA SER A 258 -28.81 -2.74 25.51
C SER A 258 -27.48 -2.81 24.79
N HIS A 259 -26.62 -1.79 24.95
CA HIS A 259 -25.31 -1.76 24.33
C HIS A 259 -24.33 -2.72 24.99
N GLU A 260 -24.40 -2.92 26.32
CA GLU A 260 -23.62 -3.92 27.03
C GLU A 260 -24.02 -5.35 26.61
N HIS A 261 -25.32 -5.62 26.42
CA HIS A 261 -25.79 -6.89 25.85
C HIS A 261 -25.15 -7.19 24.48
N ASN A 262 -24.85 -6.14 23.71
CA ASN A 262 -24.17 -6.19 22.42
C ASN A 262 -22.69 -5.79 22.49
N HIS A 263 -22.04 -5.88 23.66
CA HIS A 263 -20.61 -5.63 23.89
C HIS A 263 -20.08 -4.33 23.27
N PHE A 264 -20.94 -3.31 23.19
CA PHE A 264 -20.66 -2.01 22.59
C PHE A 264 -20.18 -2.07 21.13
N SER A 265 -20.52 -3.11 20.36
CA SER A 265 -20.02 -3.26 18.97
C SER A 265 -20.57 -2.27 17.97
N GLY A 266 -21.70 -1.61 18.26
CA GLY A 266 -22.39 -0.76 17.31
C GLY A 266 -22.97 -1.50 16.08
N MET A 267 -23.02 -2.84 16.08
CA MET A 267 -23.59 -3.62 14.95
C MET A 267 -25.10 -3.36 14.72
N MET A 268 -25.79 -2.89 15.76
CA MET A 268 -27.22 -2.59 15.72
C MET A 268 -27.50 -1.14 15.35
N LEU A 269 -26.47 -0.32 15.12
CA LEU A 269 -26.64 1.06 14.68
C LEU A 269 -27.30 1.10 13.30
N ARG A 270 -28.23 2.05 13.13
CA ARG A 270 -29.01 2.24 11.90
C ARG A 270 -29.05 3.69 11.45
N ASN A 271 -28.73 4.63 12.34
CA ASN A 271 -28.74 6.05 12.04
C ASN A 271 -27.39 6.45 11.43
N SER A 272 -27.40 7.19 10.31
CA SER A 272 -26.20 7.73 9.67
C SER A 272 -26.47 9.20 9.35
N PRO A 273 -26.23 10.10 10.32
CA PRO A 273 -26.55 11.50 10.20
C PRO A 273 -25.57 12.22 9.27
N ASP A 274 -25.98 13.38 8.75
CA ASP A 274 -25.05 14.28 8.06
C ASP A 274 -24.13 15.01 9.04
N SER A 275 -23.07 15.64 8.55
CA SER A 275 -22.07 16.31 9.38
C SER A 275 -22.62 17.46 10.26
N LYS A 276 -23.76 18.08 9.92
CA LYS A 276 -24.42 19.08 10.78
C LYS A 276 -25.21 18.42 11.90
N GLU A 277 -25.92 17.35 11.57
CA GLU A 277 -26.69 16.57 12.53
C GLU A 277 -25.76 15.88 13.54
N TRP A 278 -24.64 15.33 13.09
CA TRP A 278 -23.56 14.82 13.95
C TRP A 278 -23.11 15.85 14.99
N LEU A 279 -22.78 17.06 14.53
CA LEU A 279 -22.32 18.13 15.41
C LEU A 279 -23.39 18.52 16.43
N SER A 280 -24.66 18.56 16.02
CA SER A 280 -25.79 18.84 16.91
C SER A 280 -25.98 17.75 17.97
N LEU A 281 -25.87 16.47 17.61
CA LEU A 281 -25.98 15.35 18.55
C LEU A 281 -24.85 15.41 19.58
N LEU A 282 -23.62 15.63 19.11
CA LEU A 282 -22.44 15.77 19.98
C LEU A 282 -22.59 16.94 20.96
N GLN A 283 -23.11 18.08 20.53
CA GLN A 283 -23.26 19.25 21.41
C GLN A 283 -24.41 19.11 22.41
N ASN A 284 -25.59 18.68 21.98
CA ASN A 284 -26.80 18.71 22.79
C ASN A 284 -26.77 17.71 23.96
N GLY A 285 -26.15 16.54 23.76
CA GLY A 285 -26.07 15.48 24.78
C GLY A 285 -24.88 15.60 25.74
N TYR A 286 -23.85 16.39 25.40
CA TYR A 286 -22.56 16.36 26.09
C TYR A 286 -22.64 16.61 27.61
N GLN A 287 -23.32 17.67 28.05
CA GLN A 287 -23.35 18.05 29.47
C GLN A 287 -24.04 16.99 30.34
N ALA A 288 -25.13 16.40 29.85
CA ALA A 288 -25.85 15.35 30.55
C ALA A 288 -25.00 14.08 30.64
N ALA A 289 -24.40 13.67 29.51
CA ALA A 289 -23.52 12.51 29.44
C ALA A 289 -22.29 12.67 30.35
N ALA A 290 -21.59 13.81 30.28
CA ALA A 290 -20.41 14.09 31.09
C ALA A 290 -20.69 14.04 32.60
N ARG A 291 -21.87 14.51 33.03
CA ARG A 291 -22.30 14.40 34.44
C ARG A 291 -22.61 12.95 34.81
N TRP A 292 -23.40 12.27 33.99
CA TRP A 292 -23.81 10.89 34.25
C TRP A 292 -22.62 9.93 34.32
N THR A 293 -21.68 10.01 33.37
CA THR A 293 -20.50 9.15 33.36
C THR A 293 -19.62 9.38 34.60
N ARG A 294 -19.50 10.64 35.05
CA ARG A 294 -18.73 10.99 36.26
C ARG A 294 -19.37 10.41 37.53
N ASP A 295 -20.68 10.55 37.67
CA ASP A 295 -21.44 10.08 38.84
C ASP A 295 -21.41 8.54 38.94
N ASN A 296 -21.31 7.83 37.82
CA ASN A 296 -21.32 6.37 37.77
C ASN A 296 -19.92 5.71 37.61
N ARG A 297 -18.84 6.50 37.58
CA ARG A 297 -17.47 6.01 37.40
C ARG A 297 -17.11 4.82 38.31
N VAL A 298 -17.40 4.94 39.60
CA VAL A 298 -17.09 3.91 40.62
C VAL A 298 -17.85 2.60 40.36
N GLN A 299 -19.07 2.69 39.82
CA GLN A 299 -19.85 1.52 39.43
C GLN A 299 -19.22 0.82 38.23
N TRP A 300 -18.76 1.57 37.22
CA TRP A 300 -18.11 1.01 36.03
C TRP A 300 -16.79 0.32 36.35
N SER A 301 -15.97 0.92 37.23
CA SER A 301 -14.75 0.27 37.73
C SER A 301 -15.03 -1.07 38.41
N LYS A 302 -16.15 -1.22 39.13
CA LYS A 302 -16.53 -2.51 39.75
C LYS A 302 -17.12 -3.51 38.77
N THR A 303 -17.76 -3.02 37.70
CA THR A 303 -18.49 -3.86 36.74
C THR A 303 -17.53 -4.56 35.77
N TRP A 304 -16.60 -3.77 35.22
CA TRP A 304 -15.64 -4.21 34.19
C TRP A 304 -14.19 -4.27 34.67
N GLY A 305 -13.93 -3.96 35.95
CA GLY A 305 -12.59 -4.03 36.52
C GLY A 305 -11.99 -5.43 36.41
N ILE A 306 -10.77 -5.51 35.88
CA ILE A 306 -10.10 -6.78 35.59
C ILE A 306 -10.01 -7.69 36.81
N LYS A 307 -9.76 -7.12 37.99
CA LYS A 307 -9.67 -7.85 39.25
C LYS A 307 -11.01 -8.46 39.64
N GLU A 308 -12.07 -7.67 39.59
CA GLU A 308 -13.43 -8.08 39.96
C GLU A 308 -14.00 -9.10 38.97
N VAL A 309 -13.76 -8.92 37.66
CA VAL A 309 -14.22 -9.84 36.62
C VAL A 309 -13.53 -11.19 36.77
N LEU A 310 -12.20 -11.21 36.83
CA LEU A 310 -11.45 -12.47 36.94
C LEU A 310 -11.71 -13.18 38.27
N ALA A 311 -11.86 -12.44 39.37
CA ALA A 311 -12.23 -13.01 40.65
C ALA A 311 -13.65 -13.59 40.71
N ARG A 312 -14.54 -13.34 39.73
CA ARG A 312 -15.84 -14.04 39.61
C ARG A 312 -15.71 -15.34 38.82
N ILE A 313 -14.88 -15.34 37.78
CA ILE A 313 -14.75 -16.44 36.81
C ILE A 313 -13.81 -17.53 37.34
N PHE A 314 -12.67 -17.14 37.91
CA PHE A 314 -11.57 -18.03 38.29
C PHE A 314 -11.63 -18.46 39.78
N THR A 315 -12.83 -18.69 40.33
CA THR A 315 -13.06 -18.96 41.77
C THR A 315 -12.97 -20.44 42.16
N SER A 316 -12.95 -21.36 41.19
CA SER A 316 -12.94 -22.81 41.40
C SER A 316 -11.88 -23.48 40.53
N SER A 317 -11.34 -24.61 40.98
CA SER A 317 -10.42 -25.43 40.18
C SER A 317 -11.16 -25.97 38.96
N PHE A 318 -10.72 -25.59 37.76
CA PHE A 318 -11.32 -26.08 36.52
C PHE A 318 -11.16 -27.60 36.38
N PRO A 319 -12.21 -28.31 35.90
CA PRO A 319 -12.08 -29.73 35.61
C PRO A 319 -11.08 -29.92 34.46
N VAL A 320 -9.98 -30.62 34.72
CA VAL A 320 -9.05 -31.02 33.66
C VAL A 320 -9.73 -32.13 32.85
N LYS A 321 -10.13 -31.80 31.62
CA LYS A 321 -10.64 -32.79 30.68
C LYS A 321 -9.48 -33.45 29.96
N LYS A 322 -9.55 -34.77 29.81
CA LYS A 322 -8.57 -35.53 29.06
C LYS A 322 -9.21 -35.97 27.76
N THR A 323 -8.82 -35.32 26.67
CA THR A 323 -9.36 -35.63 25.35
C THR A 323 -8.21 -35.62 24.35
N VAL A 324 -7.93 -36.80 23.81
CA VAL A 324 -6.92 -36.99 22.78
C VAL A 324 -7.50 -36.49 21.47
N LEU A 325 -6.80 -35.59 20.77
CA LEU A 325 -7.22 -35.19 19.43
C LEU A 325 -7.05 -36.39 18.50
N ASP A 326 -8.12 -36.84 17.85
CA ASP A 326 -8.01 -37.75 16.72
C ASP A 326 -7.57 -37.00 15.46
N GLN A 327 -7.21 -37.73 14.40
CA GLN A 327 -6.75 -37.10 13.14
C GLN A 327 -7.81 -36.16 12.57
N LYS A 328 -9.09 -36.53 12.67
CA LYS A 328 -10.22 -35.72 12.18
C LYS A 328 -10.31 -34.38 12.90
N SER A 329 -10.10 -34.36 14.21
CA SER A 329 -10.09 -33.15 15.03
C SER A 329 -8.87 -32.27 14.72
N CYS A 330 -7.70 -32.88 14.49
CA CYS A 330 -6.51 -32.17 14.02
C CYS A 330 -6.74 -31.50 12.66
N ASP A 331 -7.39 -32.20 11.72
CA ASP A 331 -7.69 -31.65 10.39
C ASP A 331 -8.69 -30.48 10.48
N ALA A 332 -9.70 -30.58 11.34
CA ALA A 332 -10.70 -29.53 11.56
C ALA A 332 -10.08 -28.27 12.19
N LEU A 333 -9.25 -28.42 13.23
CA LEU A 333 -8.52 -27.32 13.86
C LEU A 333 -7.48 -26.71 12.90
N THR A 334 -6.83 -27.53 12.06
CA THR A 334 -5.91 -27.05 11.02
C THR A 334 -6.64 -26.18 9.99
N LEU A 335 -7.83 -26.59 9.57
CA LEU A 335 -8.64 -25.81 8.63
C LEU A 335 -9.09 -24.48 9.26
N HIS A 336 -9.56 -24.48 10.50
CA HIS A 336 -9.92 -23.26 11.23
C HIS A 336 -8.72 -22.32 11.37
N ARG A 337 -7.57 -22.86 11.77
CA ARG A 337 -6.30 -22.12 11.84
C ARG A 337 -6.01 -21.45 10.51
N LYS A 338 -6.02 -22.19 9.39
CA LYS A 338 -5.79 -21.62 8.06
C LYS A 338 -6.80 -20.55 7.69
N ALA A 339 -8.08 -20.72 8.04
CA ALA A 339 -9.13 -19.75 7.78
C ALA A 339 -8.92 -18.44 8.57
N LEU A 340 -8.63 -18.52 9.88
CA LEU A 340 -8.30 -17.36 10.70
C LEU A 340 -7.11 -16.59 10.14
N LEU A 341 -6.07 -17.30 9.67
CA LEU A 341 -4.88 -16.70 9.11
C LEU A 341 -5.10 -16.10 7.70
N ALA A 342 -6.02 -16.66 6.91
CA ALA A 342 -6.34 -16.16 5.58
C ALA A 342 -7.17 -14.85 5.57
N HIS A 343 -7.94 -14.60 6.63
CA HIS A 343 -8.69 -13.34 6.80
C HIS A 343 -7.82 -12.18 7.32
N GLN A 344 -6.54 -12.43 7.61
CA GLN A 344 -5.64 -11.40 8.07
C GLN A 344 -5.19 -10.55 6.88
N SER A 345 -5.13 -9.22 7.07
CA SER A 345 -4.31 -8.39 6.18
C SER A 345 -2.87 -8.84 6.40
N LEU A 346 -2.38 -9.70 5.51
CA LEU A 346 -0.95 -9.97 5.43
C LEU A 346 -0.31 -8.60 5.25
N LYS A 347 0.50 -8.19 6.23
CA LYS A 347 1.41 -7.07 6.04
C LYS A 347 2.19 -7.43 4.78
N TYR A 348 2.02 -6.66 3.71
CA TYR A 348 2.54 -7.03 2.40
C TYR A 348 4.05 -7.20 2.52
N SER A 349 4.50 -8.46 2.55
CA SER A 349 5.88 -8.80 2.84
C SER A 349 6.75 -8.50 1.63
N MET A 350 8.06 -8.36 1.84
CA MET A 350 8.97 -8.17 0.72
C MET A 350 8.97 -9.40 -0.18
N SER A 351 8.93 -10.58 0.44
CA SER A 351 8.81 -11.86 -0.27
C SER A 351 7.54 -11.92 -1.13
N ARG A 352 6.40 -11.42 -0.63
CA ARG A 352 5.17 -11.33 -1.42
C ARG A 352 5.25 -10.28 -2.52
N TRP A 353 5.89 -9.14 -2.24
CA TRP A 353 6.15 -8.08 -3.21
C TRP A 353 6.98 -8.61 -4.39
N LEU A 354 8.04 -9.38 -4.11
CA LEU A 354 8.90 -10.02 -5.11
C LEU A 354 8.13 -11.09 -5.92
N GLU A 355 7.26 -11.87 -5.27
CA GLU A 355 6.44 -12.86 -5.97
C GLU A 355 5.43 -12.20 -6.92
N ASP A 356 4.75 -11.14 -6.47
CA ASP A 356 3.83 -10.37 -7.32
C ASP A 356 4.58 -9.67 -8.49
N ARG A 357 5.90 -9.41 -8.36
CA ARG A 357 6.75 -8.87 -9.45
C ARG A 357 7.11 -9.88 -10.54
N LYS A 358 6.93 -11.18 -10.35
CA LYS A 358 7.37 -12.13 -11.37
C LYS A 358 6.55 -11.95 -12.64
N ILE A 359 7.23 -11.95 -13.78
CA ILE A 359 6.55 -11.91 -15.08
C ILE A 359 5.87 -13.24 -15.39
N SER A 360 4.72 -13.19 -16.05
CA SER A 360 3.99 -14.38 -16.50
C SER A 360 4.72 -15.08 -17.66
N ASP A 361 4.48 -16.38 -17.84
CA ASP A 361 5.08 -17.15 -18.94
C ASP A 361 4.75 -16.53 -20.32
N ALA A 362 3.50 -16.10 -20.52
CA ALA A 362 3.09 -15.45 -21.77
C ALA A 362 3.83 -14.12 -22.01
N ARG A 363 4.08 -13.35 -20.94
CA ARG A 363 4.88 -12.12 -21.04
C ARG A 363 6.34 -12.41 -21.33
N ARG A 364 6.92 -13.44 -20.70
CA ARG A 364 8.29 -13.91 -20.97
C ARG A 364 8.45 -14.30 -22.44
N ASP A 365 7.53 -15.09 -22.97
CA ASP A 365 7.54 -15.51 -24.38
C ASP A 365 7.44 -14.31 -25.34
N ALA A 366 6.57 -13.34 -25.03
CA ALA A 366 6.45 -12.10 -25.81
C ALA A 366 7.75 -11.27 -25.80
N LEU A 367 8.37 -11.10 -24.62
CA LEU A 367 9.64 -10.39 -24.49
C LEU A 367 10.78 -11.10 -25.24
N LEU A 368 10.84 -12.44 -25.18
CA LEU A 368 11.83 -13.22 -25.92
C LEU A 368 11.68 -13.01 -27.43
N SER A 369 10.45 -13.07 -27.95
CA SER A 369 10.19 -12.79 -29.37
C SER A 369 10.64 -11.37 -29.75
N ILE A 370 10.29 -10.36 -28.95
CA ILE A 370 10.65 -8.96 -29.20
C ILE A 370 12.18 -8.77 -29.18
N ALA A 371 12.88 -9.39 -28.23
CA ALA A 371 14.33 -9.28 -28.11
C ALA A 371 15.05 -9.89 -29.31
N VAL A 372 14.59 -11.04 -29.81
CA VAL A 372 15.15 -11.73 -30.98
C VAL A 372 14.86 -10.97 -32.29
N ASP A 373 13.68 -10.38 -32.41
CA ASP A 373 13.29 -9.61 -33.60
C ASP A 373 14.00 -8.24 -33.69
N ALA A 374 14.53 -7.73 -32.56
CA ALA A 374 15.25 -6.46 -32.49
C ALA A 374 16.76 -6.67 -32.70
N PRO A 375 17.35 -6.17 -33.80
CA PRO A 375 18.75 -6.45 -34.14
C PRO A 375 19.72 -6.11 -33.01
N GLY A 376 20.44 -7.12 -32.52
CA GLY A 376 21.52 -6.98 -31.53
C GLY A 376 21.06 -6.82 -30.09
N ALA A 377 19.75 -6.70 -29.81
CA ALA A 377 19.24 -6.45 -28.46
C ALA A 377 19.40 -7.66 -27.52
N ASP A 378 19.29 -8.87 -28.06
CA ASP A 378 19.52 -10.16 -27.42
C ASP A 378 21.01 -10.53 -27.30
N SER A 379 21.88 -9.90 -28.08
CA SER A 379 23.33 -10.11 -28.09
C SER A 379 24.00 -9.57 -26.81
N ILE A 380 23.97 -10.39 -25.75
CA ILE A 380 24.52 -10.09 -24.42
C ILE A 380 25.48 -11.19 -23.98
N GLY A 381 26.76 -10.85 -23.81
CA GLY A 381 27.74 -11.69 -23.13
C GLY A 381 27.79 -11.39 -21.62
N VAL A 382 28.14 -12.38 -20.80
CA VAL A 382 28.30 -12.22 -19.35
C VAL A 382 29.77 -12.43 -18.97
N VAL A 383 30.32 -11.50 -18.20
CA VAL A 383 31.69 -11.55 -17.67
C VAL A 383 31.63 -11.58 -16.14
N VAL A 384 32.06 -12.68 -15.54
CA VAL A 384 32.12 -12.86 -14.08
C VAL A 384 33.52 -12.48 -13.58
N ILE A 385 33.61 -11.53 -12.65
CA ILE A 385 34.87 -11.08 -12.05
C ILE A 385 35.09 -11.75 -10.68
N SER A 386 36.09 -12.63 -10.59
CA SER A 386 36.53 -13.24 -9.32
C SER A 386 37.89 -12.69 -8.88
N ARG A 387 37.90 -11.79 -7.90
CA ARG A 387 39.14 -11.19 -7.36
C ARG A 387 39.79 -12.04 -6.26
N ASN A 388 38.97 -12.66 -5.42
CA ASN A 388 39.44 -13.37 -4.23
C ASN A 388 39.75 -14.87 -4.49
N GLY A 389 39.49 -15.35 -5.71
CA GLY A 389 39.65 -16.78 -6.03
C GLY A 389 38.59 -17.68 -5.39
N ASP A 390 37.45 -17.12 -4.99
CA ASP A 390 36.35 -17.87 -4.36
C ASP A 390 35.59 -18.68 -5.43
N ALA A 391 35.88 -19.98 -5.46
CA ALA A 391 35.28 -20.92 -6.39
C ALA A 391 33.78 -21.11 -6.17
N GLU A 392 33.32 -21.10 -4.91
CA GLU A 392 31.91 -21.31 -4.59
C GLU A 392 31.07 -20.11 -4.99
N ALA A 393 31.53 -18.90 -4.66
CA ALA A 393 30.88 -17.66 -5.07
C ALA A 393 30.79 -17.55 -6.60
N CYS A 394 31.87 -17.89 -7.31
CA CYS A 394 31.87 -17.94 -8.77
C CYS A 394 30.87 -18.97 -9.30
N GLN A 395 30.84 -20.17 -8.73
CA GLN A 395 29.92 -21.23 -9.14
C GLN A 395 28.45 -20.84 -8.94
N ARG A 396 28.10 -20.15 -7.84
CA ARG A 396 26.74 -19.62 -7.60
C ARG A 396 26.32 -18.65 -8.71
N THR A 397 27.16 -17.66 -9.02
CA THR A 397 26.91 -16.71 -10.12
C THR A 397 26.72 -17.46 -11.44
N LEU A 398 27.63 -18.37 -11.77
CA LEU A 398 27.59 -19.14 -13.02
C LEU A 398 26.34 -20.03 -13.15
N ALA A 399 25.84 -20.57 -12.04
CA ALA A 399 24.60 -21.34 -12.01
C ALA A 399 23.40 -20.45 -12.32
N SER A 400 23.32 -19.25 -11.71
CA SER A 400 22.24 -18.30 -12.00
C SER A 400 22.22 -17.84 -13.47
N VAL A 401 23.40 -17.66 -14.09
CA VAL A 401 23.54 -17.31 -15.51
C VAL A 401 23.04 -18.44 -16.41
N SER A 402 23.28 -19.71 -16.05
CA SER A 402 22.80 -20.85 -16.86
C SER A 402 21.29 -21.08 -16.80
N MET A 403 20.61 -20.49 -15.81
CA MET A 403 19.15 -20.63 -15.62
C MET A 403 18.36 -19.49 -16.29
N GLN A 404 19.03 -18.54 -16.94
CA GLN A 404 18.37 -17.38 -17.54
C GLN A 404 17.44 -17.77 -18.69
N SER A 405 16.25 -17.16 -18.72
CA SER A 405 15.28 -17.34 -19.81
C SER A 405 15.82 -16.90 -21.17
N LEU A 406 16.60 -15.82 -21.21
CA LEU A 406 17.41 -15.44 -22.36
C LEU A 406 18.83 -15.99 -22.17
N PRO A 407 19.31 -16.93 -23.00
CA PRO A 407 20.66 -17.46 -22.86
C PRO A 407 21.72 -16.39 -23.17
N ALA A 408 22.77 -16.34 -22.36
CA ALA A 408 23.93 -15.49 -22.63
C ALA A 408 24.67 -15.95 -23.90
N GLU A 409 25.06 -15.01 -24.76
CA GLU A 409 25.82 -15.28 -25.99
C GLU A 409 27.22 -15.84 -25.68
N SER A 410 27.84 -15.34 -24.61
CA SER A 410 29.10 -15.85 -24.08
C SER A 410 29.10 -15.75 -22.55
N VAL A 411 29.83 -16.65 -21.89
CA VAL A 411 30.04 -16.61 -20.43
C VAL A 411 31.53 -16.75 -20.16
N ASP A 412 32.14 -15.67 -19.67
CA ASP A 412 33.57 -15.58 -19.39
C ASP A 412 33.83 -15.39 -17.89
N VAL A 413 34.93 -15.97 -17.40
CA VAL A 413 35.37 -15.80 -16.01
C VAL A 413 36.75 -15.14 -16.00
N ILE A 414 36.81 -13.91 -15.51
CA ILE A 414 38.06 -13.22 -15.20
C ILE A 414 38.43 -13.54 -13.77
N ALA A 415 39.64 -14.06 -13.56
CA ALA A 415 40.12 -14.42 -12.23
C ALA A 415 41.53 -13.87 -12.00
N GLU A 416 41.74 -13.19 -10.87
CA GLU A 416 43.08 -12.71 -10.50
C GLU A 416 43.92 -13.83 -9.86
N GLN A 417 43.25 -14.81 -9.24
CA GLN A 417 43.84 -15.99 -8.62
C GLN A 417 43.34 -17.27 -9.30
N ASN A 418 44.15 -18.32 -9.31
CA ASN A 418 43.76 -19.60 -9.88
C ASN A 418 42.85 -20.37 -8.92
N PHE A 419 41.75 -20.92 -9.41
CA PHE A 419 40.83 -21.78 -8.65
C PHE A 419 40.09 -22.75 -9.59
N ALA A 420 39.41 -23.74 -9.02
CA ALA A 420 38.61 -24.69 -9.80
C ALA A 420 37.30 -24.02 -10.27
N SER A 421 37.19 -23.70 -11.55
CA SER A 421 36.00 -23.10 -12.19
C SER A 421 35.16 -24.11 -13.00
N GLY A 422 35.29 -25.40 -12.68
CA GLY A 422 34.70 -26.49 -13.48
C GLY A 422 35.36 -26.61 -14.86
N ASP A 423 34.55 -26.78 -15.92
CA ASP A 423 35.03 -26.95 -17.30
C ASP A 423 35.35 -25.62 -18.03
N ARG A 424 35.19 -24.47 -17.35
CA ARG A 424 35.40 -23.15 -17.97
C ARG A 424 36.82 -22.64 -17.73
N PRO A 425 37.53 -22.16 -18.76
CA PRO A 425 38.87 -21.61 -18.60
C PRO A 425 38.84 -20.25 -17.87
N LEU A 426 39.73 -20.07 -16.91
CA LEU A 426 39.96 -18.78 -16.25
C LEU A 426 40.78 -17.84 -17.15
N ILE A 427 40.32 -16.61 -17.32
CA ILE A 427 40.96 -15.59 -18.14
C ILE A 427 41.72 -14.62 -17.23
N GLY A 428 42.97 -14.31 -17.59
CA GLY A 428 43.73 -13.26 -16.91
C GLY A 428 44.31 -13.63 -15.55
N VAL A 429 44.48 -14.93 -15.25
CA VAL A 429 45.11 -15.40 -13.99
C VAL A 429 46.46 -14.71 -13.76
N GLY A 430 46.60 -14.02 -12.63
CA GLY A 430 47.79 -13.24 -12.29
C GLY A 430 47.91 -11.87 -12.97
N LYS A 431 46.89 -11.43 -13.71
CA LYS A 431 46.74 -10.09 -14.28
C LYS A 431 45.58 -9.35 -13.61
N GLY A 432 45.55 -8.02 -13.70
CA GLY A 432 44.43 -7.22 -13.21
C GLY A 432 43.16 -7.47 -14.03
N TRP A 433 42.00 -7.50 -13.36
CA TRP A 433 40.73 -7.80 -14.03
C TRP A 433 40.38 -6.80 -15.14
N ALA A 434 40.73 -5.52 -14.99
CA ALA A 434 40.48 -4.47 -15.97
C ALA A 434 41.26 -4.67 -17.29
N GLU A 435 42.54 -5.09 -17.22
CA GLU A 435 43.33 -5.45 -18.41
C GLU A 435 42.68 -6.63 -19.16
N SER A 436 42.19 -7.60 -18.39
CA SER A 436 41.53 -8.79 -18.92
C SER A 436 40.17 -8.46 -19.55
N LEU A 437 39.42 -7.52 -18.97
CA LEU A 437 38.17 -7.03 -19.55
C LEU A 437 38.42 -6.31 -20.88
N ASN A 438 39.46 -5.48 -20.99
CA ASN A 438 39.85 -4.87 -22.26
C ASN A 438 40.19 -5.91 -23.34
N ALA A 439 40.87 -7.00 -22.96
CA ALA A 439 41.12 -8.09 -23.89
C ALA A 439 39.81 -8.76 -24.37
N LEU A 440 38.85 -8.96 -23.47
CA LEU A 440 37.53 -9.51 -23.82
C LEU A 440 36.71 -8.58 -24.72
N LEU A 441 36.71 -7.27 -24.45
CA LEU A 441 36.06 -6.28 -25.32
C LEU A 441 36.55 -6.38 -26.77
N ASN A 442 37.82 -6.68 -26.99
CA ASN A 442 38.38 -6.88 -28.34
C ASN A 442 38.05 -8.25 -28.95
N GLN A 443 37.92 -9.30 -28.14
CA GLN A 443 37.80 -10.69 -28.61
C GLN A 443 36.36 -11.18 -28.80
N ARG A 444 35.43 -10.71 -27.98
CA ARG A 444 34.03 -11.16 -28.02
C ARG A 444 33.25 -10.40 -29.09
N LYS A 445 32.20 -11.03 -29.61
CA LYS A 445 31.34 -10.47 -30.66
C LYS A 445 30.03 -9.90 -30.12
N ALA A 446 29.67 -10.25 -28.88
CA ALA A 446 28.46 -9.75 -28.25
C ALA A 446 28.42 -8.21 -28.28
N ASP A 447 27.26 -7.66 -28.63
CA ASP A 447 27.08 -6.20 -28.74
C ASP A 447 27.19 -5.51 -27.39
N ALA A 448 26.79 -6.20 -26.31
CA ALA A 448 26.94 -5.74 -24.95
C ALA A 448 27.52 -6.82 -24.03
N LEU A 449 28.25 -6.39 -23.00
CA LEU A 449 28.79 -7.27 -21.96
C LEU A 449 28.22 -6.88 -20.59
N LEU A 450 27.55 -7.83 -19.92
CA LEU A 450 27.13 -7.72 -18.53
C LEU A 450 28.29 -8.15 -17.62
N VAL A 451 28.83 -7.19 -16.88
CA VAL A 451 29.91 -7.41 -15.93
C VAL A 451 29.33 -7.61 -14.54
N VAL A 452 29.61 -8.76 -13.92
CA VAL A 452 29.03 -9.19 -12.64
C VAL A 452 30.14 -9.66 -11.68
N PRO A 453 30.18 -9.21 -10.41
CA PRO A 453 31.09 -9.78 -9.42
C PRO A 453 30.75 -11.24 -9.10
N ALA A 454 31.77 -12.08 -8.87
CA ALA A 454 31.55 -13.43 -8.36
C ALA A 454 30.85 -13.37 -6.98
N GLY A 455 29.85 -14.23 -6.78
CA GLY A 455 28.97 -14.25 -5.61
C GLY A 455 27.60 -13.64 -5.87
N PHE A 456 27.52 -12.65 -6.76
CA PHE A 456 26.26 -12.02 -7.14
C PHE A 456 25.50 -12.97 -8.07
N THR A 457 24.20 -13.14 -7.84
CA THR A 457 23.35 -14.04 -8.64
C THR A 457 22.28 -13.26 -9.39
N LEU A 458 21.97 -13.70 -10.60
CA LEU A 458 20.91 -13.11 -11.43
C LEU A 458 19.57 -13.74 -11.10
N THR A 459 18.52 -12.91 -11.05
CA THR A 459 17.13 -13.39 -11.04
C THR A 459 16.77 -14.05 -12.38
N ASP A 460 15.79 -14.96 -12.40
CA ASP A 460 15.49 -15.86 -13.53
C ASP A 460 15.39 -15.18 -14.92
N ASP A 461 14.85 -13.96 -14.97
CA ASP A 461 14.57 -13.22 -16.21
C ASP A 461 15.50 -11.99 -16.41
N ALA A 462 16.61 -11.87 -15.66
CA ALA A 462 17.45 -10.67 -15.65
C ALA A 462 18.03 -10.28 -17.03
N LEU A 463 18.60 -11.23 -17.78
CA LEU A 463 19.13 -10.96 -19.12
C LEU A 463 18.03 -10.52 -20.10
N LEU A 464 16.82 -11.07 -19.94
CA LEU A 464 15.66 -10.71 -20.75
C LEU A 464 15.21 -9.26 -20.47
N HIS A 465 15.21 -8.84 -19.20
CA HIS A 465 14.94 -7.45 -18.82
C HIS A 465 15.97 -6.47 -19.41
N PHE A 466 17.27 -6.83 -19.40
CA PHE A 466 18.30 -6.02 -20.06
C PHE A 466 18.12 -5.93 -21.57
N ALA A 467 17.80 -7.05 -22.23
CA ALA A 467 17.53 -7.05 -23.67
C ALA A 467 16.30 -6.18 -24.01
N ALA A 468 15.20 -6.34 -23.27
CA ALA A 468 13.99 -5.53 -23.42
C ALA A 468 14.26 -4.03 -23.24
N PHE A 469 15.10 -3.67 -22.27
CA PHE A 469 15.53 -2.29 -22.07
C PHE A 469 16.28 -1.75 -23.28
N ARG A 470 17.21 -2.52 -23.86
CA ARG A 470 17.97 -2.12 -25.06
C ARG A 470 17.09 -1.90 -26.29
N VAL A 471 15.98 -2.64 -26.41
CA VAL A 471 14.98 -2.38 -27.47
C VAL A 471 14.34 -1.00 -27.31
N LYS A 472 14.02 -0.61 -26.07
CA LYS A 472 13.37 0.67 -25.74
C LYS A 472 14.33 1.87 -25.77
N ASN A 473 15.55 1.69 -25.27
CA ASN A 473 16.53 2.77 -25.09
C ASN A 473 17.86 2.43 -25.77
N GLN A 474 18.06 3.00 -26.96
CA GLN A 474 19.29 2.83 -27.75
C GLN A 474 20.37 3.89 -27.43
N LYS A 475 20.05 4.91 -26.62
CA LYS A 475 20.99 5.98 -26.28
C LYS A 475 21.91 5.61 -25.11
N ALA A 476 21.43 4.77 -24.21
CA ALA A 476 22.22 4.30 -23.07
C ALA A 476 23.35 3.37 -23.56
N LEU A 477 24.59 3.79 -23.31
CA LEU A 477 25.82 3.04 -23.60
C LEU A 477 26.21 2.14 -22.42
N ALA A 478 25.69 2.43 -21.23
CA ALA A 478 25.82 1.59 -20.05
C ALA A 478 24.51 1.55 -19.27
N VAL A 479 24.20 0.38 -18.69
CA VAL A 479 22.96 0.16 -17.96
C VAL A 479 23.25 -0.57 -16.66
N TYR A 480 22.72 -0.07 -15.54
CA TYR A 480 22.74 -0.75 -14.24
C TYR A 480 21.32 -1.20 -13.86
N CYS A 481 21.18 -1.93 -12.76
CA CYS A 481 19.91 -2.41 -12.24
C CYS A 481 19.84 -2.24 -10.72
N ASP A 482 18.67 -2.52 -10.14
CA ASP A 482 18.50 -2.58 -8.69
C ASP A 482 18.93 -3.97 -8.16
N GLU A 483 19.25 -4.04 -6.87
CA GLU A 483 19.72 -5.28 -6.23
C GLU A 483 19.04 -5.56 -4.90
N MET A 484 19.08 -6.82 -4.49
CA MET A 484 18.62 -7.26 -3.17
C MET A 484 19.71 -8.02 -2.42
N LEU A 485 19.64 -7.99 -1.10
CA LEU A 485 20.37 -8.91 -0.24
C LEU A 485 19.37 -9.94 0.30
N GLU A 486 19.55 -11.20 -0.11
CA GLU A 486 18.76 -12.32 0.41
C GLU A 486 19.21 -12.72 1.82
N SER A 487 18.25 -13.16 2.64
CA SER A 487 18.49 -13.73 3.96
C SER A 487 17.65 -14.98 4.13
N ALA A 488 18.23 -16.03 4.73
CA ALA A 488 17.51 -17.29 5.01
C ALA A 488 16.51 -17.17 6.17
N HIS A 489 16.61 -16.11 6.99
CA HIS A 489 15.85 -15.96 8.23
C HIS A 489 15.13 -14.60 8.35
N GLU A 490 15.36 -13.68 7.41
CA GLU A 490 14.79 -12.33 7.41
C GLU A 490 14.24 -11.98 6.01
N GLU A 491 13.36 -10.98 5.94
CA GLU A 491 12.89 -10.45 4.65
C GLU A 491 14.07 -9.90 3.84
N PRO A 492 14.10 -10.11 2.50
CA PRO A 492 15.09 -9.52 1.63
C PRO A 492 15.19 -8.01 1.79
N LEU A 493 16.41 -7.47 1.73
CA LEU A 493 16.66 -6.03 1.75
C LEU A 493 16.89 -5.53 0.34
N LEU A 494 15.98 -4.68 -0.16
CA LEU A 494 16.11 -4.07 -1.49
C LEU A 494 16.96 -2.80 -1.44
N THR A 495 17.80 -2.63 -2.44
CA THR A 495 18.46 -1.36 -2.76
C THR A 495 17.92 -0.86 -4.09
N LEU A 496 16.91 0.02 -4.01
CA LEU A 496 16.38 0.74 -5.16
C LEU A 496 17.21 1.99 -5.42
N ARG A 497 17.63 2.21 -6.65
CA ARG A 497 18.54 3.29 -7.04
C ARG A 497 17.81 4.35 -7.87
N PRO A 498 18.14 5.64 -7.72
CA PRO A 498 17.62 6.65 -8.64
C PRO A 498 18.08 6.33 -10.07
N GLY A 499 17.43 6.94 -11.06
CA GLY A 499 17.93 7.04 -12.43
C GLY A 499 19.16 7.95 -12.51
N THR A 500 19.47 8.40 -13.72
CA THR A 500 20.64 9.24 -14.01
C THR A 500 20.67 10.51 -13.16
N ASN A 501 21.58 10.56 -12.19
CA ASN A 501 21.86 11.72 -11.35
C ASN A 501 23.37 12.00 -11.30
N ILE A 502 23.80 13.07 -11.97
CA ILE A 502 25.21 13.40 -12.17
C ILE A 502 25.85 13.86 -10.86
N ASP A 503 25.16 14.73 -10.13
CA ASP A 503 25.69 15.28 -8.89
C ASP A 503 25.72 14.24 -7.76
N LEU A 504 24.76 13.30 -7.74
CA LEU A 504 24.84 12.15 -6.84
C LEU A 504 25.99 11.20 -7.21
N LEU A 505 26.23 10.91 -8.49
CA LEU A 505 27.35 10.06 -8.94
C LEU A 505 28.71 10.64 -8.54
N ARG A 506 28.83 11.97 -8.60
CA ARG A 506 30.00 12.72 -8.13
C ARG A 506 30.20 12.62 -6.61
N ALA A 507 29.12 12.50 -5.84
CA ALA A 507 29.18 12.33 -4.39
C ALA A 507 29.40 10.88 -3.95
N THR A 508 28.85 9.91 -4.68
CA THR A 508 28.91 8.49 -4.33
C THR A 508 28.68 7.59 -5.55
N PRO A 509 29.35 6.43 -5.66
CA PRO A 509 29.15 5.48 -6.77
C PRO A 509 27.85 4.67 -6.57
N TYR A 510 26.70 5.35 -6.54
CA TYR A 510 25.39 4.74 -6.27
C TYR A 510 24.95 3.62 -7.24
N PRO A 511 25.33 3.61 -8.55
CA PRO A 511 24.88 2.54 -9.45
C PRO A 511 25.38 1.14 -9.07
N GLY A 512 26.44 1.07 -8.26
CA GLY A 512 27.01 -0.20 -7.80
C GLY A 512 27.99 -0.85 -8.79
N GLN A 513 28.12 -2.16 -8.69
CA GLN A 513 29.19 -2.94 -9.31
C GLN A 513 28.76 -3.72 -10.57
N THR A 514 27.46 -3.88 -10.80
CA THR A 514 26.92 -4.67 -11.92
C THR A 514 26.49 -3.75 -13.06
N TRP A 515 27.09 -3.93 -14.23
CA TRP A 515 26.86 -3.06 -15.39
C TRP A 515 26.78 -3.84 -16.69
N LEU A 516 25.78 -3.53 -17.51
CA LEU A 516 25.73 -3.89 -18.92
C LEU A 516 26.37 -2.77 -19.74
N ILE A 517 27.41 -3.09 -20.51
CA ILE A 517 28.22 -2.10 -21.23
C ILE A 517 28.14 -2.37 -22.73
N ASN A 518 27.84 -1.32 -23.50
CA ASN A 518 27.94 -1.37 -24.95
C ASN A 518 29.41 -1.55 -25.37
N ARG A 519 29.70 -2.66 -26.05
CA ARG A 519 31.07 -3.06 -26.38
C ARG A 519 31.75 -2.08 -27.32
N GLU A 520 31.07 -1.71 -28.41
CA GLU A 520 31.63 -0.80 -29.43
C GLU A 520 31.87 0.59 -28.85
N ALA A 521 30.96 1.11 -28.05
CA ALA A 521 31.14 2.38 -27.36
C ALA A 521 32.35 2.35 -26.41
N ALA A 522 32.50 1.27 -25.64
CA ALA A 522 33.65 1.11 -24.74
C ALA A 522 34.98 1.11 -25.52
N LEU A 523 35.03 0.43 -26.68
CA LEU A 523 36.22 0.44 -27.54
C LEU A 523 36.54 1.84 -28.10
N GLN A 524 35.51 2.61 -28.50
CA GLN A 524 35.67 3.95 -29.05
C GLN A 524 36.30 4.94 -28.06
N VAL A 525 36.03 4.79 -26.76
CA VAL A 525 36.62 5.62 -25.70
C VAL A 525 37.88 5.01 -25.06
N GLY A 526 38.43 3.94 -25.65
CA GLY A 526 39.70 3.34 -25.24
C GLY A 526 39.63 2.24 -24.18
N GLY A 527 38.45 1.68 -23.90
CA GLY A 527 38.24 0.61 -22.93
C GLY A 527 38.22 1.09 -21.47
N VAL A 528 38.36 0.18 -20.52
CA VAL A 528 38.47 0.51 -19.08
C VAL A 528 39.90 0.90 -18.71
N ASP A 529 40.08 1.87 -17.82
CA ASP A 529 41.42 2.25 -17.34
C ASP A 529 41.90 1.27 -16.26
N SER A 530 42.95 0.52 -16.56
CA SER A 530 43.51 -0.51 -15.67
C SER A 530 44.23 0.03 -14.44
N ARG A 531 44.43 1.36 -14.31
CA ARG A 531 44.96 1.99 -13.10
C ARG A 531 43.99 1.84 -11.92
N PHE A 532 42.69 1.87 -12.19
CA PHE A 532 41.65 1.74 -11.18
C PHE A 532 41.30 0.27 -10.96
N GLN A 533 41.29 -0.17 -9.70
CA GLN A 533 40.94 -1.55 -9.36
C GLN A 533 39.46 -1.65 -8.94
N GLU A 534 38.93 -0.63 -8.29
CA GLU A 534 37.55 -0.58 -7.81
C GLU A 534 36.64 0.25 -8.74
N MET A 535 37.18 1.32 -9.35
CA MET A 535 36.39 2.34 -10.05
C MET A 535 36.52 2.32 -11.59
N ALA A 536 37.16 1.32 -12.18
CA ALA A 536 37.42 1.29 -13.62
C ALA A 536 36.14 1.37 -14.49
N LEU A 537 35.03 0.78 -14.03
CA LEU A 537 33.74 0.91 -14.71
C LEU A 537 33.14 2.30 -14.55
N ILE A 538 33.21 2.90 -13.36
CA ILE A 538 32.68 4.24 -13.09
C ILE A 538 33.44 5.31 -13.89
N ASP A 539 34.77 5.19 -14.02
CA ASP A 539 35.54 6.07 -14.91
C ASP A 539 35.11 5.93 -16.38
N LEU A 540 34.85 4.70 -16.85
CA LEU A 540 34.31 4.48 -18.19
C LEU A 540 32.95 5.18 -18.38
N ILE A 541 32.08 5.13 -17.36
CA ILE A 541 30.80 5.85 -17.39
C ILE A 541 31.01 7.36 -17.48
N TRP A 542 31.96 7.92 -16.73
CA TRP A 542 32.27 9.34 -16.83
C TRP A 542 32.71 9.72 -18.25
N ARG A 543 33.57 8.92 -18.87
CA ARG A 543 33.99 9.15 -20.27
C ARG A 543 32.83 9.04 -21.27
N PHE A 544 31.86 8.16 -21.03
CA PHE A 544 30.61 8.13 -21.81
C PHE A 544 29.78 9.41 -21.62
N VAL A 545 29.63 9.89 -20.39
CA VAL A 545 28.88 11.12 -20.08
C VAL A 545 29.57 12.35 -20.66
N GLU A 546 30.90 12.42 -20.58
CA GLU A 546 31.71 13.49 -21.16
C GLU A 546 31.56 13.55 -22.69
N ALA A 547 31.43 12.40 -23.35
CA ALA A 547 31.30 12.30 -24.81
C ALA A 547 29.85 12.48 -25.31
N GLY A 548 28.86 11.99 -24.57
CA GLY A 548 27.46 11.83 -25.02
C GLY A 548 26.39 12.47 -24.15
N GLY A 549 26.77 13.14 -23.05
CA GLY A 549 25.86 13.73 -22.07
C GLY A 549 25.28 12.72 -21.08
N SER A 550 24.40 13.19 -20.19
CA SER A 550 23.84 12.38 -19.08
C SER A 550 23.06 11.15 -19.56
N ALA A 551 22.48 11.18 -20.77
CA ALA A 551 21.76 10.05 -21.36
C ALA A 551 22.64 8.86 -21.76
N ALA A 552 23.97 8.97 -21.63
CA ALA A 552 24.90 7.91 -21.98
C ALA A 552 24.84 6.69 -21.03
N PHE A 553 24.21 6.84 -19.86
CA PHE A 553 23.86 5.71 -19.01
C PHE A 553 22.47 5.88 -18.41
N ASP A 554 21.86 4.76 -18.04
CA ASP A 554 20.52 4.70 -17.47
C ASP A 554 20.35 3.39 -16.67
N ARG A 555 19.15 3.09 -16.19
CA ARG A 555 18.87 1.88 -15.42
C ARG A 555 17.70 1.07 -15.94
N VAL A 556 17.79 -0.24 -15.73
CA VAL A 556 16.61 -1.09 -15.65
C VAL A 556 16.03 -0.95 -14.25
N ALA A 557 14.83 -0.39 -14.15
CA ALA A 557 14.16 -0.12 -12.88
C ALA A 557 13.50 -1.36 -12.25
N GLU A 558 14.27 -2.44 -12.15
CA GLU A 558 13.87 -3.74 -11.63
C GLU A 558 14.99 -4.32 -10.76
N VAL A 559 14.59 -5.12 -9.76
CA VAL A 559 15.52 -5.86 -8.91
C VAL A 559 15.96 -7.10 -9.66
N LEU A 560 17.13 -7.04 -10.29
CA LEU A 560 17.61 -8.10 -11.18
C LEU A 560 18.72 -8.97 -10.58
N VAL A 561 19.31 -8.52 -9.47
CA VAL A 561 20.51 -9.13 -8.89
C VAL A 561 20.33 -9.36 -7.39
N SER A 562 20.68 -10.55 -6.91
CA SER A 562 20.90 -10.84 -5.49
C SER A 562 22.41 -10.73 -5.19
N ALA A 563 22.77 -9.81 -4.30
CA ALA A 563 24.15 -9.49 -3.93
C ALA A 563 24.55 -10.20 -2.63
N ASP A 564 25.84 -10.53 -2.49
CA ASP A 564 26.39 -11.15 -1.27
C ASP A 564 26.51 -10.17 -0.08
N SER A 565 26.41 -8.86 -0.33
CA SER A 565 26.49 -7.83 0.72
C SER A 565 25.76 -6.56 0.31
N LEU A 566 25.36 -5.75 1.29
CA LEU A 566 24.73 -4.45 1.01
C LEU A 566 25.68 -3.53 0.22
N PRO A 567 25.19 -2.79 -0.79
CA PRO A 567 26.03 -1.93 -1.62
C PRO A 567 26.78 -0.87 -0.80
N LYS A 568 26.20 -0.41 0.31
CA LYS A 568 26.85 0.52 1.23
C LYS A 568 28.19 0.00 1.76
N VAL A 569 28.36 -1.31 1.95
CA VAL A 569 29.62 -1.93 2.39
C VAL A 569 30.73 -1.67 1.37
N TRP A 570 30.44 -1.86 0.08
CA TRP A 570 31.38 -1.55 -0.99
C TRP A 570 31.63 -0.03 -1.10
N GLN A 571 30.56 0.77 -1.15
CA GLN A 571 30.62 2.24 -1.32
C GLN A 571 31.43 2.94 -0.22
N THR A 572 31.49 2.38 0.97
CA THR A 572 32.19 2.94 2.14
C THR A 572 33.55 2.31 2.41
N SER A 573 34.00 1.37 1.57
CA SER A 573 35.31 0.75 1.74
C SER A 573 36.43 1.75 1.43
N ALA A 574 37.54 1.67 2.17
CA ALA A 574 38.64 2.64 2.07
C ALA A 574 39.24 2.74 0.65
N LYS A 575 39.31 1.61 -0.07
CA LYS A 575 39.83 1.58 -1.46
C LYS A 575 38.89 2.28 -2.43
N VAL A 576 37.59 1.96 -2.37
CA VAL A 576 36.53 2.58 -3.18
C VAL A 576 36.51 4.09 -2.95
N LEU A 577 36.54 4.52 -1.68
CA LEU A 577 36.55 5.95 -1.35
C LEU A 577 37.80 6.66 -1.90
N ALA A 578 38.98 6.04 -1.80
CA ALA A 578 40.21 6.63 -2.34
C ALA A 578 40.16 6.76 -3.86
N GLU A 579 39.75 5.71 -4.58
CA GLU A 579 39.65 5.75 -6.04
C GLU A 579 38.52 6.63 -6.54
N HIS A 580 37.35 6.65 -5.87
CA HIS A 580 36.22 7.51 -6.26
C HIS A 580 36.60 8.98 -6.24
N ARG A 581 37.34 9.43 -5.21
CA ARG A 581 37.87 10.79 -5.13
C ARG A 581 38.77 11.13 -6.32
N LEU A 582 39.64 10.20 -6.73
CA LEU A 582 40.53 10.39 -7.87
C LEU A 582 39.77 10.45 -9.19
N VAL A 583 38.86 9.49 -9.41
CA VAL A 583 38.04 9.42 -10.64
C VAL A 583 37.18 10.67 -10.82
N VAL A 584 36.58 11.19 -9.74
CA VAL A 584 35.79 12.42 -9.80
C VAL A 584 36.65 13.65 -10.12
N ILE A 585 37.85 13.75 -9.55
CA ILE A 585 38.77 14.84 -9.89
C ILE A 585 39.25 14.74 -11.35
N GLU A 586 39.67 13.56 -11.81
CA GLU A 586 40.08 13.36 -13.22
C GLU A 586 38.91 13.67 -14.18
N HIS A 587 37.67 13.31 -13.83
CA HIS A 587 36.47 13.69 -14.58
C HIS A 587 36.30 15.22 -14.69
N LEU A 588 36.41 15.93 -13.57
CA LEU A 588 36.29 17.39 -13.57
C LEU A 588 37.43 18.07 -14.33
N GLU A 589 38.66 17.55 -14.22
CA GLU A 589 39.82 18.02 -14.98
C GLU A 589 39.61 17.84 -16.50
N ARG A 590 39.06 16.70 -16.94
CA ARG A 590 38.71 16.46 -18.35
C ARG A 590 37.65 17.43 -18.88
N LEU A 591 36.74 17.89 -18.02
CA LEU A 591 35.77 18.95 -18.32
C LEU A 591 36.36 20.37 -18.23
N GLY A 592 37.61 20.52 -17.80
CA GLY A 592 38.24 21.83 -17.57
C GLY A 592 37.71 22.57 -16.35
N ILE A 593 37.13 21.86 -15.37
CA ILE A 593 36.55 22.42 -14.16
C ILE A 593 37.53 22.27 -12.99
N THR A 594 37.98 23.41 -12.44
CA THR A 594 38.82 23.42 -11.25
C THR A 594 37.96 23.19 -10.01
N ALA A 595 38.26 22.13 -9.25
CA ALA A 595 37.53 21.81 -8.01
C ALA A 595 38.44 21.18 -6.95
N SER A 596 38.00 21.24 -5.69
CA SER A 596 38.63 20.52 -4.58
C SER A 596 37.60 19.74 -3.77
N LEU A 597 38.05 18.74 -3.01
CA LEU A 597 37.20 17.93 -2.14
C LEU A 597 37.44 18.29 -0.67
N GLU A 598 36.38 18.67 0.03
CA GLU A 598 36.37 18.90 1.48
C GLU A 598 35.50 17.86 2.22
N GLU A 599 35.52 17.87 3.55
CA GLU A 599 34.58 17.05 4.34
C GLU A 599 33.14 17.48 4.07
N GLY A 600 32.29 16.53 3.69
CA GLY A 600 30.88 16.79 3.42
C GLY A 600 30.01 16.76 4.68
N ALA A 601 28.72 17.03 4.50
CA ALA A 601 27.71 16.91 5.58
C ALA A 601 27.47 15.45 6.04
N ASP A 602 28.00 14.48 5.31
CA ASP A 602 27.90 13.06 5.60
C ASP A 602 29.22 12.36 5.26
N ILE A 603 29.93 11.86 6.27
CA ILE A 603 31.18 11.14 6.09
C ILE A 603 30.84 9.67 5.77
N PRO A 604 31.39 9.06 4.70
CA PRO A 604 32.59 9.47 3.96
C PRO A 604 32.37 10.19 2.61
N ARG A 605 31.20 10.77 2.34
CA ARG A 605 30.89 11.44 1.06
C ARG A 605 31.45 12.87 1.04
N PRO A 606 32.50 13.17 0.26
CA PRO A 606 33.11 14.49 0.27
C PRO A 606 32.21 15.52 -0.40
N ARG A 607 32.31 16.78 0.06
CA ARG A 607 31.73 17.92 -0.65
C ARG A 607 32.70 18.38 -1.73
N ILE A 608 32.18 18.59 -2.94
CA ILE A 608 32.92 19.22 -4.03
C ILE A 608 32.80 20.73 -3.89
N ARG A 609 33.95 21.41 -3.88
CA ARG A 609 34.07 22.87 -3.96
C ARG A 609 34.50 23.24 -5.37
N TYR A 610 33.64 23.97 -6.07
CA TYR A 610 33.93 24.46 -7.42
C TYR A 610 34.65 25.80 -7.32
N HIS A 611 35.80 25.94 -7.98
CA HIS A 611 36.62 27.15 -7.92
C HIS A 611 36.44 27.94 -9.22
N TRP A 612 35.78 29.09 -9.10
CA TRP A 612 35.55 30.01 -10.20
C TRP A 612 36.40 31.28 -10.02
N ASP A 613 37.03 31.76 -11.09
CA ASP A 613 37.86 32.97 -11.06
C ASP A 613 37.02 34.26 -10.92
N VAL A 614 35.71 34.17 -11.08
CA VAL A 614 34.76 35.29 -11.03
C VAL A 614 33.93 35.25 -9.74
N LYS A 615 33.65 36.43 -9.19
CA LYS A 615 32.68 36.62 -8.10
C LYS A 615 31.55 37.53 -8.59
N PRO A 616 30.51 36.96 -9.22
CA PRO A 616 29.42 37.74 -9.83
C PRO A 616 28.59 38.47 -8.78
N LEU A 617 28.05 39.63 -9.16
CA LEU A 617 27.04 40.31 -8.34
C LEU A 617 25.74 39.47 -8.34
N VAL A 618 25.21 39.16 -7.15
CA VAL A 618 23.93 38.47 -6.95
C VAL A 618 22.82 39.48 -6.61
N SER A 619 21.78 39.56 -7.43
CA SER A 619 20.57 40.34 -7.10
C SER A 619 19.57 39.47 -6.36
N ILE A 620 19.41 39.73 -5.06
CA ILE A 620 18.45 39.02 -4.21
C ILE A 620 17.11 39.78 -4.24
N ILE A 621 16.07 39.11 -4.74
CA ILE A 621 14.73 39.65 -4.96
C ILE A 621 13.80 39.14 -3.87
N ILE A 622 13.19 40.05 -3.12
CA ILE A 622 12.30 39.76 -1.99
C ILE A 622 10.93 40.41 -2.22
N PRO A 623 9.92 39.68 -2.71
CA PRO A 623 8.56 40.18 -2.80
C PRO A 623 7.91 40.28 -1.42
N THR A 624 7.18 41.36 -1.16
CA THR A 624 6.53 41.59 0.14
C THR A 624 5.22 42.36 0.02
N ARG A 625 4.33 42.14 0.99
CA ARG A 625 3.12 42.93 1.23
C ARG A 625 2.75 42.83 2.71
N ASP A 626 2.73 43.96 3.42
CA ASP A 626 2.43 44.05 4.86
C ASP A 626 3.36 43.16 5.73
N HIS A 627 3.03 42.95 7.02
CA HIS A 627 3.73 42.03 7.93
C HIS A 627 5.22 42.32 8.07
N VAL A 628 5.55 43.56 8.44
CA VAL A 628 6.92 44.06 8.55
C VAL A 628 7.84 43.19 9.42
N ALA A 629 7.30 42.49 10.42
CA ALA A 629 8.08 41.63 11.31
C ALA A 629 8.78 40.47 10.56
N LEU A 630 8.11 39.87 9.56
CA LEU A 630 8.68 38.81 8.74
C LEU A 630 9.79 39.36 7.84
N LEU A 631 9.47 40.40 7.07
CA LEU A 631 10.41 41.05 6.16
C LEU A 631 11.66 41.58 6.89
N ARG A 632 11.46 42.22 8.05
CA ARG A 632 12.54 42.74 8.88
C ARG A 632 13.48 41.62 9.31
N ARG A 633 12.94 40.52 9.86
CA ARG A 633 13.73 39.36 10.29
C ARG A 633 14.50 38.74 9.13
N CYS A 634 13.88 38.66 7.95
CA CYS A 634 14.53 38.18 6.73
C CYS A 634 15.75 39.04 6.39
N ILE A 635 15.56 40.35 6.24
CA ILE A 635 16.63 41.30 5.88
C ILE A 635 17.73 41.32 6.94
N GLU A 636 17.37 41.41 8.23
CA GLU A 636 18.34 41.44 9.33
C GLU A 636 19.19 40.18 9.35
N SER A 637 18.57 38.99 9.26
CA SER A 637 19.33 37.72 9.25
C SER A 637 20.22 37.59 8.01
N LEU A 638 19.76 38.09 6.86
CA LEU A 638 20.52 38.07 5.62
C LEU A 638 21.76 38.95 5.72
N MET A 639 21.60 40.20 6.17
CA MET A 639 22.71 41.15 6.30
C MET A 639 23.68 40.76 7.42
N GLU A 640 23.19 40.19 8.52
CA GLU A 640 24.02 39.77 9.66
C GLU A 640 24.88 38.55 9.35
N LYS A 641 24.32 37.53 8.67
CA LYS A 641 24.95 36.21 8.55
C LYS A 641 25.70 36.00 7.24
N THR A 642 25.26 36.61 6.13
CA THR A 642 25.79 36.30 4.79
C THR A 642 27.23 36.77 4.62
N GLN A 643 28.16 35.84 4.33
CA GLN A 643 29.58 36.14 4.15
C GLN A 643 29.95 36.56 2.72
N TYR A 644 29.18 36.11 1.73
CA TYR A 644 29.38 36.52 0.35
C TYR A 644 29.08 38.01 0.19
N SER A 645 30.03 38.81 -0.31
CA SER A 645 29.95 40.27 -0.25
C SER A 645 29.39 40.94 -1.51
N GLN A 646 29.36 40.24 -2.65
CA GLN A 646 28.91 40.79 -3.93
C GLN A 646 27.42 40.52 -4.14
N TYR A 647 26.55 41.17 -3.36
CA TYR A 647 25.10 41.09 -3.56
C TYR A 647 24.41 42.45 -3.48
N GLU A 648 23.19 42.55 -4.01
CA GLU A 648 22.24 43.64 -3.76
C GLU A 648 20.88 43.07 -3.35
N LEU A 649 20.05 43.89 -2.70
CA LEU A 649 18.71 43.56 -2.24
C LEU A 649 17.67 44.39 -3.02
N LEU A 650 16.73 43.70 -3.68
CA LEU A 650 15.57 44.28 -4.35
C LEU A 650 14.30 43.87 -3.60
N ILE A 651 13.76 44.79 -2.81
CA ILE A 651 12.52 44.56 -2.06
C ILE A 651 11.36 45.03 -2.93
N VAL A 652 10.50 44.11 -3.36
CA VAL A 652 9.36 44.40 -4.23
C VAL A 652 8.11 44.53 -3.39
N ASP A 653 7.71 45.76 -3.11
CA ASP A 653 6.52 46.06 -2.32
C ASP A 653 5.26 46.06 -3.20
N ASN A 654 4.33 45.15 -2.92
CA ASN A 654 3.03 45.09 -3.58
C ASN A 654 1.94 45.76 -2.73
N GLN A 655 1.90 47.09 -2.78
CA GLN A 655 0.86 47.89 -2.14
C GLN A 655 0.69 47.57 -0.64
N SER A 656 1.78 47.57 0.14
CA SER A 656 1.65 47.51 1.60
C SER A 656 0.77 48.68 2.10
N VAL A 657 -0.11 48.38 3.05
CA VAL A 657 -1.07 49.33 3.63
C VAL A 657 -0.94 49.45 5.14
N GLU A 658 -0.32 48.46 5.80
CA GLU A 658 -0.02 48.55 7.23
C GLU A 658 1.01 49.66 7.50
N ALA A 659 0.71 50.50 8.50
CA ALA A 659 1.48 51.71 8.76
C ALA A 659 2.96 51.40 9.09
N ASP A 660 3.20 50.34 9.85
CA ASP A 660 4.54 49.90 10.23
C ASP A 660 5.35 49.35 9.04
N ALA A 661 4.71 48.64 8.11
CA ALA A 661 5.31 48.19 6.85
C ALA A 661 5.67 49.37 5.94
N CYS A 662 4.75 50.31 5.74
CA CYS A 662 4.99 51.53 4.97
C CYS A 662 6.13 52.37 5.56
N ASP A 663 6.14 52.56 6.88
CA ASP A 663 7.18 53.31 7.58
C ASP A 663 8.55 52.65 7.45
N PHE A 664 8.63 51.32 7.60
CA PHE A 664 9.88 50.58 7.47
C PHE A 664 10.45 50.63 6.06
N LEU A 665 9.62 50.40 5.03
CA LEU A 665 10.06 50.51 3.63
C LEU A 665 10.53 51.94 3.29
N GLY A 666 9.80 52.96 3.76
CA GLY A 666 10.21 54.36 3.58
C GLY A 666 11.49 54.72 4.36
N GLN A 667 11.76 54.06 5.50
CA GLN A 667 13.05 54.18 6.19
C GLN A 667 14.18 53.57 5.36
N LEU A 668 14.00 52.37 4.80
CA LEU A 668 15.01 51.73 3.93
C LEU A 668 15.36 52.61 2.73
N GLU A 669 14.36 53.21 2.06
CA GLU A 669 14.59 54.16 0.96
C GLU A 669 15.39 55.40 1.41
N ARG A 670 15.07 55.95 2.58
CA ARG A 670 15.75 57.15 3.13
C ARG A 670 17.18 56.89 3.60
N LEU A 671 17.51 55.66 4.00
CA LEU A 671 18.89 55.30 4.37
C LEU A 671 19.85 55.41 3.19
N GLY A 672 19.35 55.29 1.95
CA GLY A 672 20.14 55.50 0.73
C GLY A 672 21.30 54.51 0.57
N ILE A 673 21.18 53.30 1.12
CA ILE A 673 22.18 52.24 0.98
C ILE A 673 22.13 51.76 -0.47
N ASP A 674 23.19 51.98 -1.26
CA ASP A 674 23.20 51.58 -2.69
C ASP A 674 22.96 50.08 -2.92
N GLN A 675 23.28 49.26 -1.91
CA GLN A 675 23.03 47.82 -1.89
C GLN A 675 21.55 47.45 -1.73
N VAL A 676 20.67 48.35 -1.29
CA VAL A 676 19.25 48.07 -0.99
C VAL A 676 18.34 48.99 -1.79
N ARG A 677 17.45 48.41 -2.59
CA ARG A 677 16.47 49.15 -3.40
C ARG A 677 15.06 48.62 -3.14
N VAL A 678 14.14 49.54 -2.90
CA VAL A 678 12.71 49.24 -2.80
C VAL A 678 12.07 49.54 -4.15
N LEU A 679 11.39 48.56 -4.73
CA LEU A 679 10.62 48.66 -5.96
C LEU A 679 9.14 48.64 -5.60
N ARG A 680 8.39 49.67 -6.01
CA ARG A 680 6.94 49.75 -5.77
C ARG A 680 6.20 49.09 -6.94
N HIS A 681 5.33 48.14 -6.65
CA HIS A 681 4.53 47.41 -7.64
C HIS A 681 3.04 47.60 -7.39
N ASP A 682 2.42 48.45 -8.21
CA ASP A 682 1.02 48.87 -8.10
C ASP A 682 0.11 48.02 -9.02
N ALA A 683 -0.11 46.76 -8.63
CA ALA A 683 -0.99 45.83 -9.34
C ALA A 683 -1.58 44.78 -8.37
N PRO A 684 -2.61 43.99 -8.78
CA PRO A 684 -3.05 42.83 -8.01
C PRO A 684 -1.89 41.88 -7.69
N PHE A 685 -1.95 41.19 -6.56
CA PHE A 685 -0.87 40.31 -6.13
C PHE A 685 -0.64 39.18 -7.15
N ASN A 686 0.54 39.16 -7.77
CA ASN A 686 1.01 38.12 -8.68
C ASN A 686 2.50 37.90 -8.42
N PHE A 687 2.84 36.75 -7.82
CA PHE A 687 4.21 36.41 -7.43
C PHE A 687 5.14 36.35 -8.65
N ALA A 688 4.70 35.70 -9.72
CA ALA A 688 5.48 35.55 -10.94
C ALA A 688 5.79 36.93 -11.57
N GLN A 689 4.77 37.79 -11.68
CA GLN A 689 4.90 39.13 -12.27
C GLN A 689 5.83 40.04 -11.46
N MET A 690 5.70 40.05 -10.13
CA MET A 690 6.57 40.84 -9.25
C MET A 690 8.04 40.46 -9.43
N ASN A 691 8.33 39.16 -9.47
CA ASN A 691 9.68 38.65 -9.63
C ASN A 691 10.24 38.91 -11.04
N ASN A 692 9.42 38.75 -12.09
CA ASN A 692 9.78 39.10 -13.47
C ASN A 692 10.15 40.58 -13.59
N LEU A 693 9.35 41.48 -13.01
CA LEU A 693 9.62 42.91 -13.00
C LEU A 693 10.95 43.21 -12.31
N ALA A 694 11.17 42.66 -11.11
CA ALA A 694 12.39 42.89 -10.35
C ALA A 694 13.64 42.35 -11.06
N ALA A 695 13.53 41.21 -11.76
CA ALA A 695 14.61 40.65 -12.57
C ALA A 695 15.08 41.60 -13.69
N GLN A 696 14.21 42.46 -14.21
CA GLN A 696 14.58 43.49 -15.20
C GLN A 696 15.41 44.61 -14.55
N TYR A 697 15.11 44.98 -13.30
CA TYR A 697 15.83 46.02 -12.56
C TYR A 697 17.12 45.54 -11.89
N ALA A 698 17.31 44.22 -11.76
CA ALA A 698 18.51 43.59 -11.22
C ALA A 698 19.79 44.02 -11.95
N ARG A 699 20.83 44.39 -11.19
CA ARG A 699 22.17 44.71 -11.71
C ARG A 699 23.08 43.48 -11.75
N GLY A 700 22.77 42.45 -10.96
CA GLY A 700 23.55 41.23 -10.85
C GLY A 700 23.49 40.34 -12.08
N GLU A 701 24.55 39.54 -12.26
CA GLU A 701 24.63 38.50 -13.29
C GLU A 701 23.88 37.24 -12.85
N ILE A 702 23.65 37.09 -11.55
CA ILE A 702 22.88 36.01 -10.94
C ILE A 702 21.68 36.60 -10.21
N LEU A 703 20.52 35.97 -10.35
CA LEU A 703 19.29 36.29 -9.63
C LEU A 703 19.07 35.27 -8.53
N LEU A 704 18.67 35.73 -7.34
CA LEU A 704 18.18 34.88 -6.26
C LEU A 704 16.77 35.35 -5.87
N PHE A 705 15.78 34.48 -6.01
CA PHE A 705 14.43 34.71 -5.50
C PHE A 705 14.34 34.19 -4.07
N LEU A 706 13.88 35.03 -3.14
CA LEU A 706 13.81 34.73 -1.71
C LEU A 706 12.51 35.27 -1.11
N ASN A 707 11.71 34.42 -0.47
CA ASN A 707 10.49 34.88 0.19
C ASN A 707 10.81 35.76 1.42
N ASN A 708 9.91 36.71 1.70
CA ASN A 708 10.02 37.64 2.84
C ASN A 708 9.91 36.98 4.23
N ASP A 709 9.48 35.73 4.32
CA ASP A 709 9.36 34.94 5.55
C ASP A 709 10.49 33.90 5.71
N CYS A 710 11.62 34.13 5.03
CA CYS A 710 12.84 33.34 5.17
C CYS A 710 13.79 33.91 6.24
N GLU A 711 14.54 33.04 6.93
CA GLU A 711 15.64 33.42 7.81
C GLU A 711 16.91 32.62 7.47
N ILE A 712 18.04 33.30 7.32
CA ILE A 712 19.32 32.65 6.98
C ILE A 712 19.88 31.90 8.20
N ILE A 713 20.38 30.68 8.00
CA ILE A 713 20.95 29.86 9.09
C ILE A 713 22.48 29.95 9.11
N ASP A 714 23.14 29.71 7.98
CA ASP A 714 24.60 29.59 7.85
C ASP A 714 25.16 30.70 6.96
N GLY A 715 26.37 31.19 7.25
CA GLY A 715 26.95 32.32 6.52
C GLY A 715 27.46 32.02 5.11
N ASN A 716 27.73 30.75 4.79
CA ASN A 716 28.25 30.30 3.49
C ASN A 716 27.14 29.90 2.51
N TRP A 717 25.87 30.03 2.90
CA TRP A 717 24.72 29.59 2.11
C TRP A 717 24.73 30.15 0.67
N LEU A 718 25.00 31.46 0.52
CA LEU A 718 24.95 32.13 -0.77
C LEU A 718 26.09 31.68 -1.67
N GLU A 719 27.31 31.56 -1.13
CA GLU A 719 28.47 31.05 -1.87
C GLU A 719 28.25 29.61 -2.33
N ALA A 720 27.66 28.76 -1.47
CA ALA A 720 27.34 27.38 -1.82
C ALA A 720 26.35 27.27 -3.01
N MET A 721 25.44 28.24 -3.16
CA MET A 721 24.54 28.31 -4.32
C MET A 721 25.25 28.86 -5.56
N VAL A 722 26.06 29.92 -5.41
CA VAL A 722 26.81 30.55 -6.52
C VAL A 722 27.76 29.55 -7.19
N GLU A 723 28.44 28.71 -6.41
CA GLU A 723 29.33 27.66 -6.94
C GLU A 723 28.63 26.75 -7.95
N HIS A 724 27.35 26.42 -7.69
CA HIS A 724 26.55 25.62 -8.60
C HIS A 724 25.93 26.44 -9.73
N ALA A 725 25.48 27.67 -9.46
CA ALA A 725 24.85 28.52 -10.47
C ALA A 725 25.82 28.95 -11.58
N LEU A 726 27.13 28.95 -11.33
CA LEU A 726 28.15 29.24 -12.34
C LEU A 726 28.46 28.06 -13.28
N ARG A 727 27.95 26.86 -12.98
CA ARG A 727 28.12 25.69 -13.87
C ARG A 727 27.25 25.83 -15.12
N PRO A 728 27.81 25.78 -16.34
CA PRO A 728 27.05 26.02 -17.57
C PRO A 728 25.84 25.11 -17.75
N GLU A 729 25.95 23.85 -17.33
CA GLU A 729 24.88 22.84 -17.44
C GLU A 729 23.76 23.01 -16.41
N ILE A 730 23.94 23.82 -15.37
CA ILE A 730 22.94 24.08 -14.33
C ILE A 730 22.11 25.31 -14.70
N ALA A 731 20.78 25.20 -14.63
CA ALA A 731 19.89 26.35 -14.74
C ALA A 731 19.49 26.89 -13.37
N LEU A 732 18.93 26.03 -12.51
CA LEU A 732 18.36 26.44 -11.23
C LEU A 732 19.04 25.74 -10.07
N VAL A 733 19.27 26.49 -8.99
CA VAL A 733 19.82 25.98 -7.72
C VAL A 733 18.80 26.23 -6.60
N GLY A 734 18.37 25.16 -5.95
CA GLY A 734 17.47 25.20 -4.80
C GLY A 734 18.19 25.03 -3.46
N ALA A 735 17.72 25.73 -2.44
CA ALA A 735 18.21 25.60 -1.07
C ALA A 735 17.43 24.55 -0.25
N ARG A 736 18.06 24.07 0.84
CA ARG A 736 17.40 23.31 1.89
C ARG A 736 16.54 24.23 2.75
N LEU A 737 15.22 24.01 2.71
CA LEU A 737 14.28 24.77 3.54
C LEU A 737 13.90 23.98 4.80
N GLU A 738 13.94 24.65 5.94
CA GLU A 738 13.66 24.07 7.26
C GLU A 738 12.52 24.81 7.96
N TYR A 739 11.71 24.07 8.72
CA TYR A 739 10.76 24.65 9.67
C TYR A 739 11.50 25.29 10.85
N ALA A 740 10.77 26.06 11.66
CA ALA A 740 11.34 26.74 12.83
C ALA A 740 11.97 25.77 13.86
N ASP A 741 11.42 24.56 13.96
CA ASP A 741 11.88 23.45 14.82
C ASP A 741 13.06 22.65 14.24
N GLY A 742 13.51 22.97 13.02
CA GLY A 742 14.65 22.32 12.36
C GLY A 742 14.28 21.11 11.50
N ARG A 743 13.02 20.69 11.46
CA ARG A 743 12.57 19.65 10.50
C ARG A 743 12.66 20.17 9.07
N VAL A 744 12.90 19.28 8.13
CA VAL A 744 12.92 19.61 6.70
C VAL A 744 11.53 20.02 6.27
N GLN A 745 11.42 21.19 5.65
CA GLN A 745 10.20 21.64 5.00
C GLN A 745 10.22 21.30 3.51
N HIS A 746 11.37 21.52 2.85
CA HIS A 746 11.47 21.34 1.40
C HIS A 746 12.84 20.78 0.99
N GLY A 747 12.87 19.50 0.60
CA GLY A 747 14.03 18.83 0.01
C GLY A 747 14.10 18.93 -1.52
N GLY A 748 13.26 19.76 -2.13
CA GLY A 748 13.05 19.84 -3.59
C GLY A 748 11.70 19.24 -4.01
N TYR A 749 11.31 19.43 -5.27
CA TYR A 749 10.08 18.84 -5.80
C TYR A 749 10.37 17.50 -6.49
N LEU A 750 9.44 16.56 -6.36
CA LEU A 750 9.39 15.31 -7.10
C LEU A 750 8.21 15.37 -8.06
N THR A 751 8.43 15.00 -9.32
CA THR A 751 7.35 14.73 -10.27
C THR A 751 6.93 13.26 -10.24
N GLY A 752 5.77 12.94 -10.82
CA GLY A 752 5.28 11.56 -10.91
C GLY A 752 4.78 10.98 -9.59
N ILE A 753 4.41 11.84 -8.63
CA ILE A 753 3.76 11.47 -7.36
C ILE A 753 2.54 12.35 -7.10
N GLN A 754 1.64 11.89 -6.23
CA GLN A 754 0.40 12.57 -5.82
C GLN A 754 -0.42 13.05 -7.03
N GLN A 755 -0.62 14.36 -7.15
CA GLN A 755 -1.26 15.05 -8.27
C GLN A 755 -0.22 15.58 -9.28
N GLY A 756 0.84 14.81 -9.54
CA GLY A 756 1.86 15.14 -10.53
C GLY A 756 3.12 15.75 -9.94
N VAL A 757 3.01 16.50 -8.84
CA VAL A 757 4.12 17.11 -8.10
C VAL A 757 3.90 16.92 -6.59
N GLY A 758 4.99 16.67 -5.86
CA GLY A 758 5.01 16.70 -4.39
C GLY A 758 6.35 17.15 -3.85
N VAL A 759 6.39 17.48 -2.55
CA VAL A 759 7.60 17.94 -1.86
C VAL A 759 8.37 16.74 -1.30
N ALA A 760 9.67 16.67 -1.58
CA ALA A 760 10.55 15.65 -1.01
C ALA A 760 10.84 15.93 0.47
N PHE A 761 10.76 14.88 1.29
CA PHE A 761 11.19 14.87 2.70
C PHE A 761 10.50 15.90 3.62
N GLU A 762 9.30 16.36 3.29
CA GLU A 762 8.54 17.25 4.16
C GLU A 762 8.28 16.59 5.53
N GLY A 763 8.57 17.32 6.61
CA GLY A 763 8.35 16.88 7.99
C GLY A 763 9.41 15.92 8.55
N VAL A 764 10.42 15.53 7.75
CA VAL A 764 11.51 14.65 8.21
C VAL A 764 12.45 15.40 9.17
N GLU A 765 12.97 14.69 10.16
CA GLU A 765 13.93 15.22 11.13
C GLU A 765 15.17 15.84 10.47
N GLY A 766 15.66 16.95 11.06
CA GLY A 766 16.71 17.77 10.45
C GLY A 766 18.06 17.05 10.27
N ASP A 767 18.38 16.08 11.12
CA ASP A 767 19.61 15.30 11.05
C ASP A 767 19.54 14.11 10.07
N SER A 768 18.34 13.74 9.61
CA SER A 768 18.11 12.63 8.69
C SER A 768 18.97 12.72 7.42
N SER A 769 19.45 11.55 6.98
CA SER A 769 20.15 11.43 5.70
C SER A 769 19.19 11.47 4.50
N GLY A 770 17.90 11.16 4.70
CA GLY A 770 16.96 10.95 3.61
C GLY A 770 17.26 9.69 2.78
N PHE A 771 16.48 9.47 1.74
CA PHE A 771 16.69 8.38 0.78
C PHE A 771 18.01 8.60 0.02
N GLU A 772 18.84 7.56 -0.11
CA GLU A 772 20.17 7.62 -0.77
C GLU A 772 21.03 8.84 -0.37
N HIS A 773 20.91 9.27 0.90
CA HIS A 773 21.63 10.43 1.43
C HIS A 773 21.32 11.76 0.73
N PHE A 774 20.17 11.89 0.06
CA PHE A 774 19.74 13.09 -0.66
C PHE A 774 19.72 14.34 0.21
N LEU A 775 19.39 14.22 1.50
CA LEU A 775 19.36 15.38 2.42
C LEU A 775 20.76 15.85 2.85
N LYS A 776 21.82 15.13 2.46
CA LYS A 776 23.22 15.40 2.81
C LYS A 776 24.14 15.55 1.60
N THR A 777 23.63 15.34 0.39
CA THR A 777 24.40 15.43 -0.86
C THR A 777 23.68 16.30 -1.89
N PRO A 778 24.41 17.13 -2.67
CA PRO A 778 23.83 17.79 -3.83
C PRO A 778 23.34 16.74 -4.83
N HIS A 779 22.15 16.94 -5.38
CA HIS A 779 21.57 16.00 -6.34
C HIS A 779 20.66 16.74 -7.32
N ASN A 780 20.54 16.17 -8.52
CA ASN A 780 19.65 16.71 -9.54
C ASN A 780 18.19 16.36 -9.25
N LEU A 781 17.27 17.27 -9.56
CA LEU A 781 15.82 17.10 -9.42
C LEU A 781 15.12 17.72 -10.63
N ASN A 782 13.83 17.40 -10.83
CA ASN A 782 13.07 18.06 -11.89
C ASN A 782 12.73 19.52 -11.55
N ALA A 783 12.45 19.82 -10.29
CA ALA A 783 12.15 21.20 -9.88
C ALA A 783 12.64 21.56 -8.47
N VAL A 784 12.88 22.86 -8.29
CA VAL A 784 13.30 23.49 -7.02
C VAL A 784 12.34 24.62 -6.63
N SER A 785 12.33 24.99 -5.35
CA SER A 785 11.37 25.98 -4.84
C SER A 785 11.85 27.42 -4.97
N ALA A 786 11.00 28.30 -5.50
CA ALA A 786 11.27 29.74 -5.54
C ALA A 786 11.19 30.44 -4.18
N SER A 787 10.89 29.72 -3.08
CA SER A 787 11.09 30.24 -1.72
C SER A 787 12.55 30.61 -1.46
N CYS A 788 13.50 29.89 -2.07
CA CYS A 788 14.91 30.26 -2.15
C CYS A 788 15.54 29.56 -3.37
N MET A 789 15.57 30.27 -4.52
CA MET A 789 16.02 29.73 -5.81
C MET A 789 16.98 30.69 -6.51
N MET A 790 18.10 30.17 -6.99
CA MET A 790 19.10 30.92 -7.73
C MET A 790 19.15 30.51 -9.20
N VAL A 791 19.34 31.48 -10.10
CA VAL A 791 19.42 31.29 -11.56
C VAL A 791 20.35 32.34 -12.17
N ARG A 792 21.10 32.00 -13.22
CA ARG A 792 21.83 33.01 -13.99
C ARG A 792 20.85 33.91 -14.73
N LYS A 793 21.12 35.21 -14.75
CA LYS A 793 20.20 36.20 -15.33
C LYS A 793 19.96 35.92 -16.83
N ASP A 794 21.01 35.60 -17.58
CA ASP A 794 20.92 35.23 -19.00
C ASP A 794 20.04 34.00 -19.22
N VAL A 795 20.19 32.95 -18.40
CA VAL A 795 19.35 31.74 -18.44
C VAL A 795 17.91 32.08 -18.13
N PHE A 796 17.64 32.84 -17.07
CA PHE A 796 16.27 33.24 -16.70
C PHE A 796 15.54 33.95 -17.84
N PHE A 797 16.21 34.89 -18.51
CA PHE A 797 15.64 35.58 -19.68
C PHE A 797 15.55 34.68 -20.92
N SER A 798 16.49 33.75 -21.13
CA SER A 798 16.40 32.78 -22.23
C SER A 798 15.22 31.81 -22.08
N LEU A 799 14.77 31.59 -20.84
CA LEU A 799 13.58 30.81 -20.53
C LEU A 799 12.30 31.64 -20.62
N ASN A 800 12.37 32.96 -20.82
CA ASN A 800 11.26 33.93 -20.72
C ASN A 800 10.70 34.15 -19.30
N GLY A 801 11.52 34.00 -18.26
CA GLY A 801 11.12 34.27 -16.88
C GLY A 801 9.98 33.37 -16.37
N PHE A 802 9.25 33.78 -15.33
CA PHE A 802 8.08 33.06 -14.83
C PHE A 802 6.84 33.28 -15.71
N THR A 803 6.02 32.23 -15.89
CA THR A 803 4.76 32.31 -16.67
C THR A 803 3.64 32.92 -15.80
N GLU A 804 3.51 34.24 -15.83
CA GLU A 804 2.66 34.99 -14.90
C GLU A 804 1.16 34.93 -15.18
N GLU A 805 0.76 34.56 -16.41
CA GLU A 805 -0.64 34.45 -16.82
C GLU A 805 -1.28 33.13 -16.39
N VAL A 806 -0.50 32.04 -16.41
CA VAL A 806 -0.98 30.68 -16.09
C VAL A 806 -0.66 30.33 -14.64
N PHE A 807 0.51 30.72 -14.14
CA PHE A 807 1.00 30.39 -12.81
C PHE A 807 1.29 31.65 -11.98
N PRO A 808 0.27 32.48 -11.67
CA PRO A 808 0.47 33.75 -10.97
C PRO A 808 0.93 33.57 -9.50
N LEU A 809 0.71 32.38 -8.92
CA LEU A 809 0.96 32.11 -7.50
C LEU A 809 1.62 30.74 -7.26
N TYR A 810 1.00 29.65 -7.73
CA TYR A 810 1.49 28.29 -7.56
C TYR A 810 2.16 27.77 -8.82
N PHE A 811 3.16 26.91 -8.63
CA PHE A 811 3.88 26.19 -9.69
C PHE A 811 4.67 27.02 -10.70
N ALA A 812 4.82 28.34 -10.51
CA ALA A 812 5.69 29.15 -11.36
C ALA A 812 7.16 28.67 -11.32
N ASP A 813 7.60 28.21 -10.14
CA ASP A 813 8.90 27.61 -9.90
C ASP A 813 9.06 26.23 -10.56
N VAL A 814 8.02 25.40 -10.48
CA VAL A 814 7.96 24.11 -11.17
C VAL A 814 7.98 24.30 -12.69
N ASP A 815 7.13 25.15 -13.24
CA ASP A 815 7.06 25.47 -14.67
C ASP A 815 8.41 25.95 -15.22
N LEU A 816 9.05 26.92 -14.54
CA LEU A 816 10.37 27.41 -14.94
C LEU A 816 11.42 26.28 -14.92
N SER A 817 11.36 25.41 -13.91
CA SER A 817 12.27 24.27 -13.77
C SER A 817 12.11 23.26 -14.90
N LEU A 818 10.86 22.93 -15.27
CA LEU A 818 10.58 22.01 -16.37
C LEU A 818 10.94 22.61 -17.74
N ARG A 819 10.75 23.93 -17.93
CA ARG A 819 11.25 24.63 -19.13
C ARG A 819 12.77 24.56 -19.26
N ALA A 820 13.49 24.73 -18.15
CA ALA A 820 14.94 24.59 -18.14
C ALA A 820 15.38 23.18 -18.57
N GLN A 821 14.74 22.14 -18.04
CA GLN A 821 15.02 20.76 -18.44
C GLN A 821 14.69 20.47 -19.90
N ALA A 822 13.59 21.03 -20.42
CA ALA A 822 13.22 20.89 -21.83
C ALA A 822 14.28 21.49 -22.78
N GLN A 823 15.09 22.44 -22.30
CA GLN A 823 16.24 22.99 -23.05
C GLN A 823 17.56 22.25 -22.78
N GLY A 824 17.54 21.15 -22.00
CA GLY A 824 18.71 20.32 -21.71
C GLY A 824 19.53 20.75 -20.49
N TYR A 825 19.05 21.74 -19.71
CA TYR A 825 19.68 22.10 -18.44
C TYR A 825 19.35 21.09 -17.33
N LEU A 826 20.21 21.05 -16.32
CA LEU A 826 19.97 20.37 -15.06
C LEU A 826 19.53 21.37 -13.98
N ASN A 827 18.62 20.96 -13.12
CA ASN A 827 18.31 21.65 -11.87
C ASN A 827 18.98 20.90 -10.72
N ILE A 828 19.44 21.62 -9.69
CA ILE A 828 20.16 21.03 -8.57
C ILE A 828 19.63 21.57 -7.24
N TRP A 829 19.50 20.68 -6.26
CA TRP A 829 19.26 21.05 -4.88
C TRP A 829 20.54 20.84 -4.07
N THR A 830 20.87 21.77 -3.17
CA THR A 830 22.07 21.68 -2.33
C THR A 830 21.75 21.70 -0.83
N PRO A 831 22.27 20.73 -0.04
CA PRO A 831 22.09 20.71 1.41
C PRO A 831 22.91 21.78 2.13
N TYR A 832 23.86 22.42 1.43
CA TYR A 832 24.81 23.37 2.01
C TYR A 832 24.29 24.81 2.05
N ALA A 833 23.16 25.09 1.40
CA ALA A 833 22.42 26.34 1.55
C ALA A 833 21.19 26.10 2.43
N ARG A 834 21.26 26.48 3.71
CA ARG A 834 20.22 26.22 4.70
C ARG A 834 19.46 27.50 5.07
N VAL A 835 18.14 27.47 4.89
CA VAL A 835 17.25 28.61 5.14
C VAL A 835 16.02 28.14 5.91
N LYS A 836 15.65 28.85 6.99
CA LYS A 836 14.34 28.62 7.63
C LYS A 836 13.26 29.33 6.83
N HIS A 837 12.11 28.71 6.65
CA HIS A 837 10.98 29.32 5.95
C HIS A 837 9.68 29.01 6.69
N MET A 838 8.86 30.04 6.95
CA MET A 838 7.64 29.94 7.75
C MET A 838 6.43 29.36 6.99
N GLY A 839 6.65 28.77 5.81
CA GLY A 839 5.63 28.02 5.06
C GLY A 839 4.65 28.91 4.31
N GLY A 840 5.07 30.13 3.93
CA GLY A 840 4.19 31.10 3.28
C GLY A 840 3.26 31.76 4.30
N ALA A 841 3.80 32.23 5.41
CA ALA A 841 3.02 32.80 6.52
C ALA A 841 2.12 33.98 6.08
N THR A 842 2.49 34.71 5.03
CA THR A 842 1.65 35.75 4.42
C THR A 842 0.44 35.19 3.65
N ARG A 843 0.50 33.94 3.16
CA ARG A 843 -0.59 33.23 2.46
C ARG A 843 -1.68 32.72 3.40
N LEU A 844 -1.36 32.52 4.68
CA LEU A 844 -2.31 32.13 5.74
C LEU A 844 -3.33 33.25 6.09
N LEU A 845 -3.32 34.36 5.34
CA LEU A 845 -4.26 35.48 5.44
C LEU A 845 -5.19 35.52 4.22
N SER A 846 -5.66 34.34 3.82
CA SER A 846 -6.53 34.12 2.66
C SER A 846 -7.71 35.10 2.58
N GLN A 847 -8.30 35.43 3.72
CA GLN A 847 -9.41 36.40 3.83
C GLN A 847 -9.01 37.86 3.56
N LYS A 848 -7.78 38.27 3.90
CA LYS A 848 -7.32 39.67 3.77
C LYS A 848 -6.84 39.98 2.35
N PHE A 849 -6.20 39.02 1.69
CA PHE A 849 -5.57 39.23 0.38
C PHE A 849 -6.25 38.48 -0.76
N HIS A 850 -7.33 37.73 -0.49
CA HIS A 850 -8.06 36.92 -1.47
C HIS A 850 -7.17 35.90 -2.21
N VAL A 851 -6.18 35.34 -1.49
CA VAL A 851 -5.25 34.34 -2.01
C VAL A 851 -5.59 32.98 -1.40
N GLN A 852 -5.61 31.92 -2.21
CA GLN A 852 -5.80 30.55 -1.72
C GLN A 852 -4.62 30.14 -0.81
N GLU A 853 -4.86 29.29 0.19
CA GLU A 853 -3.80 28.79 1.08
C GLU A 853 -3.02 27.62 0.47
N ARG A 854 -3.67 26.82 -0.39
CA ARG A 854 -3.10 25.65 -1.07
C ARG A 854 -3.50 25.66 -2.56
N PRO A 855 -2.72 25.00 -3.43
CA PRO A 855 -3.10 24.82 -4.82
C PRO A 855 -4.45 24.11 -4.94
N LEU A 856 -5.29 24.59 -5.86
CA LEU A 856 -6.57 23.97 -6.21
C LEU A 856 -6.40 22.92 -7.32
N VAL A 857 -7.46 22.16 -7.59
CA VAL A 857 -7.46 21.15 -8.66
C VAL A 857 -7.22 21.78 -10.03
N GLU A 858 -7.68 23.01 -10.24
CA GLU A 858 -7.48 23.79 -11.46
C GLU A 858 -6.01 24.14 -11.67
N ASP A 859 -5.25 24.44 -10.61
CA ASP A 859 -3.81 24.75 -10.70
C ASP A 859 -3.02 23.53 -11.18
N TYR A 860 -3.32 22.34 -10.62
CA TYR A 860 -2.74 21.08 -11.11
C TYR A 860 -3.18 20.79 -12.55
N SER A 861 -4.45 21.08 -12.89
CA SER A 861 -4.97 20.87 -14.24
C SER A 861 -4.23 21.72 -15.28
N ALA A 862 -3.93 22.98 -14.96
CA ALA A 862 -3.11 23.85 -15.82
C ALA A 862 -1.68 23.28 -15.97
N LEU A 863 -1.07 22.85 -14.86
CA LEU A 863 0.25 22.22 -14.88
C LEU A 863 0.28 20.97 -15.76
N TYR A 864 -0.77 20.13 -15.69
CA TYR A 864 -0.90 18.94 -16.54
C TYR A 864 -1.09 19.27 -18.02
N GLN A 865 -1.83 20.33 -18.35
CA GLN A 865 -2.05 20.73 -19.73
C GLN A 865 -0.74 21.14 -20.41
N GLU A 866 0.11 21.88 -19.70
CA GLU A 866 1.41 22.33 -20.21
C GLU A 866 2.48 21.23 -20.16
N TRP A 867 2.56 20.48 -19.04
CA TRP A 867 3.72 19.65 -18.70
C TRP A 867 3.43 18.15 -18.56
N ARG A 868 2.36 17.65 -19.18
CA ARG A 868 1.89 16.26 -19.05
C ARG A 868 3.01 15.22 -18.99
N GLN A 869 3.95 15.24 -19.95
CA GLN A 869 5.04 14.25 -20.05
C GLN A 869 6.10 14.41 -18.95
N ALA A 870 6.46 15.65 -18.62
CA ALA A 870 7.48 15.94 -17.60
C ALA A 870 7.00 15.62 -16.18
N LEU A 871 5.67 15.56 -15.96
CA LEU A 871 5.05 15.23 -14.68
C LEU A 871 4.89 13.72 -14.44
N LEU A 872 5.19 12.85 -15.40
CA LEU A 872 4.92 11.40 -15.27
C LEU A 872 5.95 10.68 -14.39
N ALA A 873 7.18 11.18 -14.34
CA ALA A 873 8.30 10.56 -13.63
C ALA A 873 9.35 11.58 -13.25
N ASP A 874 10.14 11.26 -12.22
CA ASP A 874 11.32 12.01 -11.78
C ASP A 874 12.53 11.06 -11.78
N PRO A 875 13.67 11.42 -12.39
CA PRO A 875 14.87 10.58 -12.36
C PRO A 875 15.34 10.24 -10.94
N SER A 876 15.12 11.14 -9.98
CA SER A 876 15.48 10.95 -8.57
C SER A 876 14.41 10.20 -7.77
N TYR A 877 13.30 9.80 -8.40
CA TYR A 877 12.23 9.02 -7.76
C TYR A 877 12.00 7.66 -8.43
N HIS A 878 12.08 6.58 -7.66
CA HIS A 878 11.96 5.25 -8.20
C HIS A 878 10.50 4.91 -8.62
N PRO A 879 10.24 4.30 -9.79
CA PRO A 879 8.91 3.96 -10.28
C PRO A 879 8.23 2.85 -9.46
N LEU A 880 9.00 2.05 -8.74
CA LEU A 880 8.49 1.02 -7.81
C LEU A 880 8.14 1.53 -6.40
N MET A 881 8.31 2.83 -6.17
CA MET A 881 7.91 3.47 -4.92
C MET A 881 6.46 3.97 -4.96
N GLN A 882 5.91 4.23 -3.78
CA GLN A 882 4.56 4.79 -3.60
C GLN A 882 4.36 6.06 -4.41
N LYS A 883 3.31 6.04 -5.24
CA LYS A 883 2.90 7.19 -6.04
C LYS A 883 1.92 8.08 -5.30
N ALA A 884 1.23 7.55 -4.29
CA ALA A 884 0.38 8.29 -3.38
C ALA A 884 0.76 7.93 -1.94
N GLY A 885 0.63 8.89 -1.01
CA GLY A 885 1.03 8.69 0.39
C GLY A 885 2.49 9.09 0.66
N THR A 886 3.22 8.30 1.45
CA THR A 886 4.57 8.64 1.94
C THR A 886 5.63 8.33 0.88
N PRO A 887 6.35 9.34 0.33
CA PRO A 887 7.39 9.10 -0.67
C PRO A 887 8.53 8.22 -0.15
N PHE A 888 9.27 7.59 -1.07
CA PHE A 888 10.43 6.73 -0.78
C PHE A 888 10.11 5.44 0.00
N THR A 889 8.87 4.98 -0.09
CA THR A 889 8.43 3.66 0.40
C THR A 889 7.98 2.79 -0.77
N LEU A 890 8.01 1.46 -0.64
CA LEU A 890 7.59 0.54 -1.71
C LEU A 890 6.07 0.57 -1.93
N SER A 891 5.65 0.44 -3.19
CA SER A 891 4.23 0.33 -3.54
C SER A 891 3.80 -1.10 -3.80
N GLU A 892 2.74 -1.53 -3.12
CA GLU A 892 2.05 -2.81 -3.39
C GLU A 892 1.37 -2.81 -4.77
N ASN A 893 0.81 -1.67 -5.19
CA ASN A 893 0.15 -1.55 -6.49
C ASN A 893 1.15 -1.66 -7.62
N THR A 894 2.26 -0.91 -7.53
CA THR A 894 3.30 -0.99 -8.56
C THR A 894 3.79 -2.41 -8.70
N ALA A 895 3.82 -3.18 -7.59
CA ALA A 895 4.26 -4.56 -7.56
C ALA A 895 3.52 -5.49 -8.54
N ARG A 896 2.32 -5.11 -8.97
CA ARG A 896 1.42 -5.96 -9.76
C ARG A 896 1.24 -5.51 -11.20
N PHE A 897 2.12 -4.63 -11.69
CA PHE A 897 2.17 -4.25 -13.09
C PHE A 897 3.57 -3.87 -13.55
N HIS A 898 3.95 -4.26 -14.76
CA HIS A 898 5.22 -3.88 -15.37
C HIS A 898 5.03 -2.73 -16.35
N GLU A 899 6.13 -2.11 -16.77
CA GLU A 899 6.09 -1.25 -17.94
C GLU A 899 5.52 -2.02 -19.16
N PRO A 900 4.78 -1.37 -20.07
CA PRO A 900 4.26 -2.04 -21.26
C PRO A 900 5.37 -2.68 -22.11
N LEU A 901 5.06 -3.79 -22.80
CA LEU A 901 5.99 -4.45 -23.71
C LEU A 901 6.57 -3.45 -24.73
N PRO A 902 7.86 -3.57 -25.11
CA PRO A 902 8.46 -2.68 -26.10
C PRO A 902 7.64 -2.67 -27.41
N GLY A 903 7.33 -1.47 -27.91
CA GLY A 903 6.48 -1.30 -29.09
C GLY A 903 4.97 -1.40 -28.84
N ARG A 904 4.53 -1.71 -27.60
CA ARG A 904 3.12 -1.83 -27.19
C ARG A 904 2.27 -2.69 -28.14
N PRO A 905 2.66 -3.95 -28.44
CA PRO A 905 1.95 -4.82 -29.37
C PRO A 905 0.53 -5.22 -28.88
N LEU A 906 0.32 -5.20 -27.56
CA LEU A 906 -0.92 -5.58 -26.91
C LEU A 906 -1.63 -4.37 -26.27
N PRO A 907 -2.97 -4.39 -26.15
CA PRO A 907 -3.69 -3.41 -25.35
C PRO A 907 -3.25 -3.50 -23.88
N VAL A 908 -2.98 -2.35 -23.27
CA VAL A 908 -2.57 -2.24 -21.87
C VAL A 908 -3.79 -1.92 -21.01
N ILE A 909 -4.11 -2.78 -20.04
CA ILE A 909 -5.22 -2.56 -19.10
C ILE A 909 -4.67 -2.39 -17.68
N LEU A 910 -5.13 -1.35 -16.97
CA LEU A 910 -5.01 -1.28 -15.52
C LEU A 910 -6.34 -1.67 -14.88
N ALA A 911 -6.41 -2.87 -14.33
CA ALA A 911 -7.64 -3.44 -13.80
C ALA A 911 -7.66 -3.42 -12.27
N HIS A 912 -8.65 -2.70 -11.72
CA HIS A 912 -8.95 -2.67 -10.29
C HIS A 912 -9.98 -3.73 -9.93
N HIS A 913 -9.68 -4.52 -8.91
CA HIS A 913 -10.62 -5.45 -8.29
C HIS A 913 -10.82 -5.13 -6.81
N ILE A 914 -12.03 -5.31 -6.28
CA ILE A 914 -12.38 -4.92 -4.91
C ILE A 914 -11.89 -5.93 -3.84
N ASN A 915 -11.59 -7.16 -4.24
CA ASN A 915 -11.13 -8.23 -3.36
C ASN A 915 -10.56 -9.42 -4.15
N TRP A 916 -9.87 -10.33 -3.45
CA TRP A 916 -9.27 -11.53 -4.04
C TRP A 916 -10.23 -12.73 -4.11
N GLN A 917 -11.53 -12.53 -3.87
CA GLN A 917 -12.50 -13.61 -3.64
C GLN A 917 -13.87 -13.30 -4.24
N GLY A 918 -14.66 -14.31 -4.59
CA GLY A 918 -16.01 -14.07 -5.11
C GLY A 918 -15.98 -13.19 -6.37
N ASN A 919 -16.70 -12.05 -6.33
CA ASN A 919 -16.89 -11.19 -7.50
C ASN A 919 -15.56 -10.69 -8.08
N GLY A 920 -14.63 -10.14 -7.28
CA GLY A 920 -13.36 -9.64 -7.81
C GLY A 920 -12.49 -10.74 -8.44
N HIS A 921 -12.62 -11.98 -7.95
CA HIS A 921 -11.94 -13.13 -8.54
C HIS A 921 -12.53 -13.53 -9.90
N HIS A 922 -13.86 -13.70 -9.97
CA HIS A 922 -14.54 -14.19 -11.18
C HIS A 922 -14.70 -13.13 -12.27
N ARG A 923 -14.80 -11.86 -11.86
CA ARG A 923 -15.11 -10.76 -12.75
C ARG A 923 -13.89 -10.06 -13.29
N VAL A 924 -12.83 -9.94 -12.50
CA VAL A 924 -11.62 -9.22 -12.91
C VAL A 924 -10.42 -10.15 -12.97
N LEU A 925 -10.06 -10.80 -11.86
CA LEU A 925 -8.78 -11.50 -11.73
C LEU A 925 -8.63 -12.65 -12.75
N GLN A 926 -9.62 -13.55 -12.84
CA GLN A 926 -9.56 -14.71 -13.73
C GLN A 926 -9.66 -14.34 -15.21
N PRO A 927 -10.61 -13.47 -15.64
CA PRO A 927 -10.65 -13.02 -17.03
C PRO A 927 -9.36 -12.31 -17.46
N PHE A 928 -8.79 -11.45 -16.62
CA PHE A 928 -7.51 -10.79 -16.91
C PHE A 928 -6.39 -11.81 -17.12
N LYS A 929 -6.17 -12.71 -16.14
CA LYS A 929 -5.13 -13.74 -16.22
C LYS A 929 -5.32 -14.67 -17.42
N ALA A 930 -6.56 -15.05 -17.73
CA ALA A 930 -6.85 -15.88 -18.89
C ALA A 930 -6.53 -15.16 -20.21
N MET A 931 -6.85 -13.87 -20.33
CA MET A 931 -6.54 -13.07 -21.52
C MET A 931 -5.04 -12.79 -21.66
N GLU A 932 -4.34 -12.53 -20.56
CA GLU A 932 -2.88 -12.38 -20.54
C GLU A 932 -2.19 -13.67 -21.01
N ARG A 933 -2.59 -14.84 -20.46
CA ARG A 933 -2.05 -16.16 -20.88
C ARG A 933 -2.20 -16.43 -22.38
N HIS A 934 -3.21 -15.84 -23.03
CA HIS A 934 -3.46 -15.97 -24.47
C HIS A 934 -2.96 -14.76 -25.27
N THR A 935 -2.13 -13.89 -24.67
CA THR A 935 -1.55 -12.69 -25.31
C THR A 935 -2.61 -11.77 -25.95
N LEU A 936 -3.78 -11.65 -25.33
CA LEU A 936 -4.86 -10.76 -25.80
C LEU A 936 -4.77 -9.35 -25.22
N LEU A 937 -4.12 -9.22 -24.07
CA LEU A 937 -3.85 -7.98 -23.35
C LEU A 937 -2.58 -8.12 -22.52
N GLU A 938 -2.09 -6.99 -22.02
CA GLU A 938 -1.11 -6.91 -20.94
C GLU A 938 -1.52 -5.82 -19.94
N GLY A 939 -0.77 -5.63 -18.85
CA GLY A 939 -0.93 -4.49 -17.95
C GLY A 939 -0.86 -4.87 -16.48
N GLY A 940 -1.82 -4.43 -15.69
CA GLY A 940 -1.78 -4.50 -14.23
C GLY A 940 -3.08 -4.92 -13.55
N LEU A 941 -2.95 -5.66 -12.45
CA LEU A 941 -4.05 -6.04 -11.56
C LEU A 941 -3.82 -5.45 -10.16
N VAL A 942 -4.63 -4.46 -9.78
CA VAL A 942 -4.50 -3.77 -8.49
C VAL A 942 -5.74 -3.97 -7.62
N ASN A 943 -5.55 -4.02 -6.30
CA ASN A 943 -6.63 -4.25 -5.33
C ASN A 943 -7.05 -2.97 -4.57
N ALA A 944 -6.58 -1.82 -5.06
CA ALA A 944 -6.93 -0.49 -4.59
C ALA A 944 -7.17 0.41 -5.81
N ILE A 945 -8.02 1.43 -5.66
CA ILE A 945 -8.28 2.39 -6.74
C ILE A 945 -6.94 2.96 -7.22
N PRO A 946 -6.60 2.83 -8.52
CA PRO A 946 -5.33 3.30 -9.03
C PRO A 946 -5.11 4.77 -8.72
N GLY A 947 -3.92 5.11 -8.22
CA GLY A 947 -3.50 6.50 -8.10
C GLY A 947 -3.34 7.14 -9.48
N LEU A 948 -3.53 8.46 -9.56
CA LEU A 948 -3.41 9.18 -10.83
C LEU A 948 -2.03 8.98 -11.47
N MET A 949 -0.97 9.01 -10.67
CA MET A 949 0.41 8.81 -11.15
C MET A 949 0.76 7.34 -11.44
N GLU A 950 -0.02 6.37 -10.94
CA GLU A 950 0.12 4.97 -11.34
C GLU A 950 -0.44 4.77 -12.76
N VAL A 951 -1.60 5.36 -13.03
CA VAL A 951 -2.18 5.44 -14.38
C VAL A 951 -1.22 6.18 -15.33
N ALA A 952 -0.61 7.27 -14.85
CA ALA A 952 0.35 8.07 -15.59
C ALA A 952 1.63 7.28 -15.93
N GLN A 953 2.14 6.46 -15.01
CA GLN A 953 3.31 5.61 -15.23
C GLN A 953 3.03 4.51 -16.27
N LEU A 954 1.88 3.84 -16.16
CA LEU A 954 1.56 2.70 -17.03
C LEU A 954 1.07 3.13 -18.42
N GLN A 955 0.46 4.32 -18.54
CA GLN A 955 -0.23 4.79 -19.74
C GLN A 955 -1.17 3.70 -20.32
N PRO A 956 -2.20 3.27 -19.58
CA PRO A 956 -3.09 2.20 -20.04
C PRO A 956 -4.00 2.68 -21.17
N ASP A 957 -4.40 1.76 -22.05
CA ASP A 957 -5.46 1.98 -23.04
C ASP A 957 -6.85 1.93 -22.38
N VAL A 958 -6.98 1.11 -21.33
CA VAL A 958 -8.21 0.94 -20.53
C VAL A 958 -7.90 0.95 -19.04
N VAL A 959 -8.64 1.74 -18.27
CA VAL A 959 -8.72 1.61 -16.80
C VAL A 959 -10.05 0.97 -16.46
N LEU A 960 -10.00 -0.23 -15.89
CA LEU A 960 -11.17 -0.99 -15.47
C LEU A 960 -11.36 -0.81 -13.96
N LEU A 961 -12.54 -0.34 -13.53
CA LEU A 961 -12.89 -0.11 -12.14
C LEU A 961 -14.07 -1.01 -11.73
N GLU A 962 -13.80 -2.03 -10.92
CA GLU A 962 -14.86 -2.84 -10.30
C GLU A 962 -15.59 -2.06 -9.20
N LEU A 963 -16.92 -2.09 -9.27
CA LEU A 963 -17.87 -1.62 -8.25
C LEU A 963 -17.65 -0.19 -7.69
N PRO A 964 -17.40 0.85 -8.50
CA PRO A 964 -17.31 2.22 -7.99
C PRO A 964 -18.69 2.72 -7.51
N THR A 965 -18.76 3.31 -6.31
CA THR A 965 -20.04 3.78 -5.71
C THR A 965 -20.02 5.21 -5.15
N GLY A 966 -18.84 5.78 -4.90
CA GLY A 966 -18.66 7.11 -4.28
C GLY A 966 -18.85 8.31 -5.23
N SER A 967 -19.35 9.42 -4.69
CA SER A 967 -19.67 10.64 -5.46
C SER A 967 -18.47 11.32 -6.14
N ARG A 968 -17.25 11.04 -5.68
CA ARG A 968 -15.98 11.57 -6.23
C ARG A 968 -15.50 10.89 -7.51
N PHE A 969 -16.02 9.70 -7.83
CA PHE A 969 -15.50 8.90 -8.94
C PHE A 969 -15.57 9.59 -10.31
N PRO A 970 -16.61 10.36 -10.67
CA PRO A 970 -16.61 11.14 -11.91
C PRO A 970 -15.36 12.01 -12.09
N ASP A 971 -14.95 12.73 -11.04
CA ASP A 971 -13.77 13.60 -11.10
C ASP A 971 -12.48 12.78 -11.20
N VAL A 972 -12.38 11.68 -10.45
CA VAL A 972 -11.24 10.74 -10.51
C VAL A 972 -11.11 10.15 -11.92
N MET A 973 -12.22 9.71 -12.52
CA MET A 973 -12.27 9.14 -13.87
C MET A 973 -11.86 10.17 -14.92
N GLN A 974 -12.30 11.42 -14.77
CA GLN A 974 -11.90 12.52 -15.65
C GLN A 974 -10.41 12.82 -15.54
N GLN A 975 -9.84 12.83 -14.32
CA GLN A 975 -8.40 13.01 -14.11
C GLN A 975 -7.59 11.88 -14.77
N MET A 976 -8.00 10.62 -14.58
CA MET A 976 -7.36 9.46 -15.22
C MET A 976 -7.38 9.56 -16.75
N ARG A 977 -8.51 10.01 -17.31
CA ARG A 977 -8.66 10.27 -18.75
C ARG A 977 -7.73 11.39 -19.22
N ASN A 978 -7.61 12.49 -18.48
CA ASN A 978 -6.74 13.61 -18.84
C ASN A 978 -5.26 13.20 -18.86
N ILE A 979 -4.81 12.36 -17.91
CA ILE A 979 -3.39 12.00 -17.78
C ILE A 979 -2.91 10.89 -18.72
N SER A 980 -3.80 9.97 -19.11
CA SER A 980 -3.44 8.80 -19.94
C SER A 980 -4.17 8.74 -21.29
N GLY A 981 -5.32 9.39 -21.42
CA GLY A 981 -6.23 9.19 -22.55
C GLY A 981 -6.96 7.85 -22.50
N ALA A 982 -6.82 7.08 -21.42
CA ALA A 982 -7.44 5.77 -21.26
C ALA A 982 -8.96 5.84 -21.35
N LYS A 983 -9.55 4.76 -21.86
CA LYS A 983 -10.98 4.48 -21.70
C LYS A 983 -11.26 4.04 -20.28
N ILE A 984 -12.27 4.62 -19.66
CA ILE A 984 -12.69 4.28 -18.31
C ILE A 984 -13.87 3.31 -18.43
N VAL A 985 -13.68 2.09 -17.92
CA VAL A 985 -14.69 1.04 -17.93
C VAL A 985 -15.08 0.72 -16.50
N VAL A 986 -16.38 0.67 -16.22
CA VAL A 986 -16.89 0.31 -14.90
C VAL A 986 -17.57 -1.04 -14.95
N GLU A 987 -17.37 -1.84 -13.91
CA GLU A 987 -17.76 -3.25 -13.89
C GLU A 987 -18.66 -3.56 -12.68
N TYR A 988 -19.83 -4.16 -12.96
CA TYR A 988 -20.86 -4.47 -11.96
C TYR A 988 -21.40 -5.89 -12.15
N ASP A 989 -21.28 -6.72 -11.11
CA ASP A 989 -21.80 -8.09 -11.13
C ASP A 989 -23.28 -8.19 -10.69
N ASP A 990 -23.73 -7.27 -9.84
CA ASP A 990 -25.04 -7.31 -9.15
C ASP A 990 -25.85 -6.00 -9.29
N TYR A 991 -27.17 -6.11 -9.07
CA TYR A 991 -28.08 -4.96 -9.02
C TYR A 991 -28.03 -4.25 -7.65
N LEU A 992 -27.56 -3.00 -7.61
CA LEU A 992 -27.25 -2.33 -6.34
C LEU A 992 -28.33 -1.38 -5.81
N LEU A 993 -29.39 -1.09 -6.59
CA LEU A 993 -30.31 0.01 -6.27
C LEU A 993 -31.51 -0.39 -5.40
N ASN A 994 -31.81 -1.68 -5.31
CA ASN A 994 -32.93 -2.18 -4.50
C ASN A 994 -32.65 -3.60 -4.04
N LEU A 995 -31.79 -3.74 -3.03
CA LEU A 995 -31.46 -5.03 -2.43
C LEU A 995 -32.67 -5.56 -1.63
N PRO A 996 -32.90 -6.89 -1.63
CA PRO A 996 -33.93 -7.49 -0.76
C PRO A 996 -33.66 -7.19 0.71
N MET A 997 -34.71 -6.97 1.52
CA MET A 997 -34.54 -6.63 2.95
C MET A 997 -33.73 -7.65 3.74
N LYS A 998 -33.80 -8.93 3.35
CA LYS A 998 -33.08 -10.04 4.00
C LYS A 998 -31.64 -10.22 3.47
N ASN A 999 -31.21 -9.41 2.51
CA ASN A 999 -29.83 -9.45 2.03
C ASN A 999 -28.92 -8.79 3.06
N GLY A 1000 -27.89 -9.52 3.52
CA GLY A 1000 -26.93 -9.03 4.51
C GLY A 1000 -26.16 -7.76 4.12
N ASN A 1001 -26.17 -7.38 2.84
CA ASN A 1001 -25.54 -6.15 2.35
C ASN A 1001 -26.51 -4.96 2.19
N ASN A 1002 -27.79 -5.09 2.54
CA ASN A 1002 -28.78 -4.03 2.32
C ASN A 1002 -28.42 -2.68 3.00
N SER A 1003 -27.77 -2.72 4.17
CA SER A 1003 -27.30 -1.51 4.84
C SER A 1003 -26.13 -0.82 4.12
N LYS A 1004 -25.35 -1.55 3.31
CA LYS A 1004 -24.18 -1.01 2.61
C LYS A 1004 -24.53 -0.20 1.36
N PHE A 1005 -25.74 -0.35 0.83
CA PHE A 1005 -26.17 0.28 -0.42
C PHE A 1005 -27.51 1.01 -0.26
N PRO A 1006 -27.53 2.18 0.41
CA PRO A 1006 -28.74 2.93 0.66
C PRO A 1006 -29.33 3.57 -0.61
N GLN A 1007 -30.64 3.83 -0.61
CA GLN A 1007 -31.37 4.31 -1.80
C GLN A 1007 -30.84 5.64 -2.40
N HIS A 1008 -30.26 6.52 -1.58
CA HIS A 1008 -29.71 7.79 -2.06
C HIS A 1008 -28.46 7.62 -2.96
N MET A 1009 -27.82 6.44 -2.94
CA MET A 1009 -26.68 6.10 -3.80
C MET A 1009 -27.05 6.09 -5.29
N ALA A 1010 -28.34 5.95 -5.64
CA ALA A 1010 -28.80 5.92 -7.04
C ALA A 1010 -28.32 7.13 -7.87
N LYS A 1011 -28.23 8.31 -7.24
CA LYS A 1011 -27.73 9.53 -7.90
C LYS A 1011 -26.23 9.44 -8.17
N SER A 1012 -25.46 8.90 -7.23
CA SER A 1012 -24.02 8.67 -7.37
C SER A 1012 -23.74 7.64 -8.47
N LEU A 1013 -24.41 6.49 -8.41
CA LEU A 1013 -24.27 5.41 -9.38
C LEU A 1013 -24.57 5.87 -10.80
N ARG A 1014 -25.63 6.67 -10.99
CA ARG A 1014 -25.96 7.27 -12.28
C ARG A 1014 -24.81 8.14 -12.81
N LYS A 1015 -24.29 9.07 -12.00
CA LYS A 1015 -23.19 9.96 -12.42
C LYS A 1015 -21.93 9.17 -12.79
N ILE A 1016 -21.64 8.12 -12.04
CA ILE A 1016 -20.50 7.24 -12.28
C ILE A 1016 -20.63 6.53 -13.63
N MET A 1017 -21.76 5.85 -13.85
CA MET A 1017 -22.01 5.14 -15.11
C MET A 1017 -22.00 6.08 -16.31
N ASP A 1018 -22.59 7.27 -16.18
CA ASP A 1018 -22.60 8.32 -17.22
C ASP A 1018 -21.20 8.89 -17.53
N SER A 1019 -20.27 8.81 -16.57
CA SER A 1019 -18.88 9.28 -16.74
C SER A 1019 -17.94 8.21 -17.33
N ALA A 1020 -18.37 6.94 -17.35
CA ALA A 1020 -17.64 5.84 -17.95
C ALA A 1020 -17.76 5.87 -19.49
N ASP A 1021 -16.79 5.31 -20.20
CA ASP A 1021 -16.92 5.11 -21.65
C ASP A 1021 -17.91 3.98 -21.98
N TRP A 1022 -17.94 2.92 -21.15
CA TRP A 1022 -18.99 1.90 -21.16
C TRP A 1022 -19.05 1.15 -19.83
N VAL A 1023 -20.17 0.45 -19.64
CA VAL A 1023 -20.44 -0.35 -18.43
C VAL A 1023 -20.38 -1.82 -18.79
N VAL A 1024 -19.67 -2.63 -18.00
CA VAL A 1024 -19.64 -4.08 -18.13
C VAL A 1024 -20.47 -4.72 -17.04
N VAL A 1025 -21.38 -5.61 -17.44
CA VAL A 1025 -22.27 -6.33 -16.51
C VAL A 1025 -22.22 -7.84 -16.74
N SER A 1026 -22.72 -8.60 -15.76
CA SER A 1026 -22.70 -10.07 -15.79
C SER A 1026 -23.82 -10.70 -16.63
N THR A 1027 -24.97 -10.03 -16.79
CA THR A 1027 -26.16 -10.59 -17.42
C THR A 1027 -26.98 -9.58 -18.23
N ALA A 1028 -27.84 -10.08 -19.13
CA ALA A 1028 -28.75 -9.26 -19.92
C ALA A 1028 -29.83 -8.54 -19.08
N PRO A 1029 -30.48 -9.17 -18.08
CA PRO A 1029 -31.41 -8.47 -17.21
C PRO A 1029 -30.76 -7.33 -16.42
N LEU A 1030 -29.51 -7.52 -15.98
CA LEU A 1030 -28.76 -6.44 -15.33
C LEU A 1030 -28.44 -5.29 -16.28
N ALA A 1031 -28.09 -5.61 -17.53
CA ALA A 1031 -27.90 -4.60 -18.58
C ALA A 1031 -29.18 -3.78 -18.81
N GLU A 1032 -30.33 -4.45 -18.89
CA GLU A 1032 -31.64 -3.79 -19.03
C GLU A 1032 -31.94 -2.89 -17.82
N ALA A 1033 -31.68 -3.36 -16.60
CA ALA A 1033 -31.88 -2.58 -15.38
C ALA A 1033 -31.02 -1.30 -15.31
N TYR A 1034 -29.82 -1.34 -15.90
CA TYR A 1034 -28.90 -0.19 -15.97
C TYR A 1034 -28.99 0.62 -17.27
N SER A 1035 -29.77 0.20 -18.26
CA SER A 1035 -29.94 0.88 -19.56
C SER A 1035 -30.37 2.35 -19.46
N ARG A 1036 -31.02 2.74 -18.36
CA ARG A 1036 -31.40 4.12 -18.06
C ARG A 1036 -30.25 5.01 -17.57
N PHE A 1037 -29.08 4.45 -17.30
CA PHE A 1037 -27.90 5.15 -16.79
C PHE A 1037 -26.77 5.24 -17.80
N HIS A 1038 -26.67 4.29 -18.73
CA HIS A 1038 -25.65 4.32 -19.77
C HIS A 1038 -26.16 3.68 -21.06
N SER A 1039 -25.65 4.17 -22.20
CA SER A 1039 -26.09 3.74 -23.53
C SER A 1039 -25.26 2.58 -24.12
N ASP A 1040 -23.97 2.49 -23.79
CA ASP A 1040 -23.10 1.34 -24.12
C ASP A 1040 -22.93 0.46 -22.88
N ILE A 1041 -23.70 -0.63 -22.81
CA ILE A 1041 -23.60 -1.64 -21.75
C ILE A 1041 -23.25 -2.98 -22.41
N ARG A 1042 -22.11 -3.54 -22.00
CA ARG A 1042 -21.58 -4.79 -22.55
C ARG A 1042 -21.77 -5.91 -21.54
N ILE A 1043 -22.18 -7.07 -22.03
CA ILE A 1043 -22.43 -8.24 -21.20
C ILE A 1043 -21.22 -9.17 -21.32
N ALA A 1044 -20.55 -9.42 -20.21
CA ALA A 1044 -19.57 -10.49 -20.08
C ALA A 1044 -20.12 -11.49 -19.09
N GLN A 1045 -20.49 -12.69 -19.53
CA GLN A 1045 -21.02 -13.70 -18.61
C GLN A 1045 -19.92 -14.32 -17.76
N ASN A 1046 -20.26 -14.73 -16.53
CA ASN A 1046 -19.34 -15.45 -15.67
C ASN A 1046 -18.93 -16.79 -16.31
N ARG A 1047 -17.64 -17.10 -16.25
CA ARG A 1047 -17.00 -18.31 -16.80
C ARG A 1047 -16.02 -18.86 -15.77
N LEU A 1048 -15.80 -20.17 -15.79
CA LEU A 1048 -14.84 -20.82 -14.88
C LEU A 1048 -13.43 -20.84 -15.47
N ALA A 1049 -12.44 -20.77 -14.59
CA ALA A 1049 -11.03 -20.96 -14.96
C ALA A 1049 -10.71 -22.47 -15.12
N PRO A 1050 -10.22 -22.92 -16.29
CA PRO A 1050 -9.95 -24.34 -16.53
C PRO A 1050 -8.98 -24.98 -15.54
N ASP A 1051 -7.94 -24.25 -15.15
CA ASP A 1051 -6.90 -24.69 -14.22
C ASP A 1051 -7.45 -24.95 -12.81
N GLN A 1052 -8.37 -24.11 -12.33
CA GLN A 1052 -8.96 -24.25 -11.00
C GLN A 1052 -10.06 -25.31 -10.95
N TRP A 1053 -10.94 -25.35 -11.97
CA TRP A 1053 -12.17 -26.13 -11.89
C TRP A 1053 -12.19 -27.38 -12.76
N GLY A 1054 -11.43 -27.43 -13.85
CA GLY A 1054 -11.59 -28.44 -14.90
C GLY A 1054 -11.33 -29.88 -14.42
N HIS A 1055 -10.45 -30.04 -13.43
CA HIS A 1055 -10.04 -31.33 -12.89
C HIS A 1055 -10.92 -31.83 -11.73
N LEU A 1056 -11.82 -30.99 -11.21
CA LEU A 1056 -12.60 -31.30 -10.01
C LEU A 1056 -13.80 -32.20 -10.32
N ARG A 1057 -14.10 -33.12 -9.39
CA ARG A 1057 -15.27 -33.99 -9.42
C ARG A 1057 -15.66 -34.41 -8.01
N SER A 1058 -16.95 -34.33 -7.68
CA SER A 1058 -17.49 -34.86 -6.43
C SER A 1058 -17.61 -36.39 -6.48
N LEU A 1059 -17.41 -37.04 -5.35
CA LEU A 1059 -17.64 -38.47 -5.21
C LEU A 1059 -19.13 -38.74 -4.94
N SER A 1060 -19.74 -39.62 -5.74
CA SER A 1060 -21.14 -40.03 -5.56
C SER A 1060 -21.30 -41.17 -4.56
N GLY A 1061 -22.40 -41.20 -3.81
CA GLY A 1061 -22.79 -42.33 -2.96
C GLY A 1061 -21.92 -42.52 -1.73
N THR A 1062 -21.34 -41.44 -1.21
CA THR A 1062 -20.45 -41.48 -0.03
C THR A 1062 -21.21 -41.53 1.30
N GLY A 1063 -22.47 -41.09 1.32
CA GLY A 1063 -23.34 -41.09 2.50
C GLY A 1063 -24.10 -42.40 2.71
N LYS A 1064 -24.73 -42.56 3.89
CA LYS A 1064 -25.66 -43.67 4.13
C LYS A 1064 -27.00 -43.46 3.43
N LYS A 1065 -27.34 -42.20 3.17
CA LYS A 1065 -28.47 -41.74 2.33
C LYS A 1065 -27.95 -40.79 1.26
N VAL A 1066 -28.81 -40.43 0.32
CA VAL A 1066 -28.52 -39.42 -0.69
C VAL A 1066 -28.15 -38.10 0.00
N ARG A 1067 -27.00 -37.55 -0.34
CA ARG A 1067 -26.47 -36.31 0.22
C ARG A 1067 -27.00 -35.13 -0.59
N VAL A 1068 -27.92 -34.38 0.00
CA VAL A 1068 -28.55 -33.20 -0.63
C VAL A 1068 -27.97 -31.95 0.00
N GLY A 1069 -27.44 -31.04 -0.83
CA GLY A 1069 -26.72 -29.89 -0.32
C GLY A 1069 -27.04 -28.54 -0.92
N TRP A 1070 -26.58 -27.51 -0.20
CA TRP A 1070 -26.67 -26.10 -0.55
C TRP A 1070 -25.37 -25.39 -0.14
N ALA A 1071 -24.91 -24.45 -0.96
CA ALA A 1071 -23.71 -23.65 -0.69
C ALA A 1071 -23.99 -22.16 -0.98
N GLY A 1072 -23.72 -21.30 -0.01
CA GLY A 1072 -23.93 -19.84 -0.13
C GLY A 1072 -23.61 -19.08 1.16
N GLY A 1073 -23.42 -17.76 1.04
CA GLY A 1073 -23.14 -16.84 2.17
C GLY A 1073 -24.35 -16.04 2.62
N SER A 1074 -24.17 -15.18 3.64
CA SER A 1074 -25.23 -14.38 4.31
C SER A 1074 -26.06 -13.48 3.39
N SER A 1075 -25.57 -13.15 2.19
CA SER A 1075 -26.34 -12.45 1.14
C SER A 1075 -27.52 -13.28 0.59
N HIS A 1076 -27.59 -14.58 0.88
CA HIS A 1076 -28.59 -15.53 0.40
C HIS A 1076 -29.57 -16.01 1.48
N ALA A 1077 -29.69 -15.31 2.61
CA ALA A 1077 -30.54 -15.73 3.72
C ALA A 1077 -32.00 -15.97 3.29
N GLY A 1078 -32.59 -15.06 2.51
CA GLY A 1078 -33.95 -15.23 1.97
C GLY A 1078 -34.08 -16.39 1.00
N ASP A 1079 -33.05 -16.62 0.16
CA ASP A 1079 -33.02 -17.73 -0.79
C ASP A 1079 -33.06 -19.09 -0.06
N LEU A 1080 -32.32 -19.23 1.04
CA LEU A 1080 -32.30 -20.44 1.86
C LEU A 1080 -33.63 -20.71 2.58
N GLU A 1081 -34.41 -19.67 2.92
CA GLU A 1081 -35.70 -19.83 3.60
C GLU A 1081 -36.72 -20.62 2.77
N ILE A 1082 -36.61 -20.58 1.44
CA ILE A 1082 -37.45 -21.36 0.50
C ILE A 1082 -37.33 -22.86 0.79
N LEU A 1083 -36.15 -23.31 1.24
CA LEU A 1083 -35.87 -24.72 1.50
C LEU A 1083 -36.33 -25.19 2.87
N LEU A 1084 -36.61 -24.31 3.83
CA LEU A 1084 -36.92 -24.69 5.23
C LEU A 1084 -38.07 -25.71 5.35
N PRO A 1085 -39.21 -25.56 4.63
CA PRO A 1085 -40.28 -26.55 4.70
C PRO A 1085 -39.86 -27.91 4.11
N LEU A 1086 -39.04 -27.90 3.05
CA LEU A 1086 -38.53 -29.13 2.38
C LEU A 1086 -37.55 -29.86 3.28
N ILE A 1087 -36.66 -29.12 3.95
CA ILE A 1087 -35.67 -29.64 4.89
C ILE A 1087 -36.36 -30.41 6.02
N LYS A 1088 -37.43 -29.84 6.56
CA LYS A 1088 -38.22 -30.47 7.63
C LYS A 1088 -38.92 -31.75 7.15
N GLU A 1089 -39.53 -31.73 5.97
CA GLU A 1089 -40.24 -32.90 5.42
C GLU A 1089 -39.27 -34.06 5.11
N LEU A 1090 -38.07 -33.75 4.62
CA LEU A 1090 -37.08 -34.74 4.17
C LEU A 1090 -36.01 -35.08 5.22
N GLU A 1091 -36.14 -34.59 6.46
CA GLU A 1091 -35.13 -34.74 7.52
C GLU A 1091 -34.71 -36.20 7.77
N HIS A 1092 -35.61 -37.14 7.51
CA HIS A 1092 -35.36 -38.58 7.67
C HIS A 1092 -35.14 -39.34 6.35
N GLU A 1093 -35.25 -38.69 5.20
CA GLU A 1093 -35.09 -39.31 3.88
C GLU A 1093 -33.69 -39.06 3.28
N VAL A 1094 -33.06 -37.93 3.59
CA VAL A 1094 -31.77 -37.51 3.00
C VAL A 1094 -30.74 -37.11 4.06
N GLU A 1095 -29.48 -36.98 3.65
CA GLU A 1095 -28.42 -36.35 4.44
C GLU A 1095 -28.24 -34.90 3.97
N TRP A 1096 -28.61 -33.93 4.82
CA TRP A 1096 -28.45 -32.51 4.50
C TRP A 1096 -27.02 -32.04 4.69
N VAL A 1097 -26.46 -31.37 3.68
CA VAL A 1097 -25.09 -30.81 3.70
C VAL A 1097 -25.14 -29.32 3.34
N PHE A 1098 -24.69 -28.46 4.25
CA PHE A 1098 -24.67 -27.01 4.03
C PHE A 1098 -23.24 -26.46 4.06
N MET A 1099 -22.95 -25.51 3.17
CA MET A 1099 -21.70 -24.74 3.19
C MET A 1099 -21.98 -23.23 3.24
N GLY A 1100 -21.29 -22.52 4.14
CA GLY A 1100 -21.32 -21.06 4.27
C GLY A 1100 -22.43 -20.52 5.18
N MET A 1101 -23.66 -21.03 5.09
CA MET A 1101 -24.75 -20.73 6.05
C MET A 1101 -25.45 -22.00 6.52
N LYS A 1102 -25.87 -22.01 7.79
CA LYS A 1102 -26.65 -23.09 8.39
C LYS A 1102 -28.07 -22.63 8.72
N PRO A 1103 -29.14 -23.31 8.25
CA PRO A 1103 -30.50 -23.00 8.68
C PRO A 1103 -30.70 -23.33 10.16
N LYS A 1104 -31.48 -22.51 10.86
CA LYS A 1104 -31.75 -22.67 12.31
C LYS A 1104 -32.52 -23.96 12.57
N ASN A 1105 -32.18 -24.66 13.66
CA ASN A 1105 -32.86 -25.88 14.14
C ASN A 1105 -32.92 -27.03 13.12
N VAL A 1106 -31.94 -27.11 12.21
CA VAL A 1106 -31.83 -28.21 11.22
C VAL A 1106 -30.66 -29.13 11.60
N ARG A 1107 -30.92 -30.44 11.64
CA ARG A 1107 -29.86 -31.45 11.74
C ARG A 1107 -29.23 -31.66 10.37
N CYS A 1108 -27.98 -31.22 10.21
CA CYS A 1108 -27.24 -31.32 8.95
C CYS A 1108 -25.74 -31.46 9.19
N GLU A 1109 -25.03 -31.94 8.19
CA GLU A 1109 -23.60 -31.70 8.02
C GLU A 1109 -23.40 -30.24 7.61
N PHE A 1110 -22.55 -29.49 8.31
CA PHE A 1110 -22.29 -28.08 8.02
C PHE A 1110 -20.80 -27.85 7.85
N HIS A 1111 -20.46 -27.05 6.84
CA HIS A 1111 -19.11 -26.62 6.53
C HIS A 1111 -19.08 -25.08 6.52
N PRO A 1112 -18.15 -24.44 7.25
CA PRO A 1112 -17.97 -23.00 7.14
C PRO A 1112 -17.44 -22.62 5.75
N GLY A 1113 -17.47 -21.33 5.43
CA GLY A 1113 -16.70 -20.81 4.30
C GLY A 1113 -15.21 -21.11 4.47
N VAL A 1114 -14.50 -21.31 3.36
CA VAL A 1114 -13.04 -21.51 3.34
C VAL A 1114 -12.37 -20.37 2.59
N PRO A 1115 -11.05 -20.16 2.78
CA PRO A 1115 -10.28 -19.27 1.93
C PRO A 1115 -10.54 -19.58 0.45
N PHE A 1116 -10.69 -18.53 -0.37
CA PHE A 1116 -11.18 -18.69 -1.73
C PHE A 1116 -10.28 -19.58 -2.61
N GLU A 1117 -8.97 -19.61 -2.34
CA GLU A 1117 -8.02 -20.50 -3.02
C GLU A 1117 -8.31 -21.99 -2.82
N MET A 1118 -8.98 -22.36 -1.72
CA MET A 1118 -9.39 -23.73 -1.41
C MET A 1118 -10.87 -23.99 -1.72
N TYR A 1119 -11.61 -22.96 -2.12
CA TYR A 1119 -13.05 -23.03 -2.29
C TYR A 1119 -13.48 -24.04 -3.38
N PRO A 1120 -12.86 -24.09 -4.57
CA PRO A 1120 -13.21 -25.08 -5.59
C PRO A 1120 -13.09 -26.53 -5.07
N GLU A 1121 -11.93 -26.89 -4.50
CA GLU A 1121 -11.65 -28.21 -3.96
C GLU A 1121 -12.56 -28.53 -2.78
N LYS A 1122 -12.82 -27.56 -1.91
CA LYS A 1122 -13.70 -27.73 -0.77
C LYS A 1122 -15.13 -28.02 -1.22
N LEU A 1123 -15.65 -27.26 -2.19
CA LEU A 1123 -16.98 -27.45 -2.76
C LEU A 1123 -17.10 -28.85 -3.37
N ALA A 1124 -16.09 -29.29 -4.13
CA ALA A 1124 -16.03 -30.64 -4.68
C ALA A 1124 -16.03 -31.73 -3.58
N SER A 1125 -15.28 -31.51 -2.49
CA SER A 1125 -15.14 -32.45 -1.38
C SER A 1125 -16.39 -32.63 -0.52
N LEU A 1126 -17.41 -31.78 -0.67
CA LEU A 1126 -18.70 -31.96 0.01
C LEU A 1126 -19.37 -33.27 -0.41
N ASN A 1127 -18.98 -33.82 -1.56
CA ASN A 1127 -19.46 -35.08 -2.10
C ASN A 1127 -21.00 -35.12 -2.12
N LEU A 1128 -21.58 -34.08 -2.73
CA LEU A 1128 -23.03 -33.96 -2.87
C LEU A 1128 -23.50 -34.90 -3.98
N ASP A 1129 -24.61 -35.60 -3.72
CA ASP A 1129 -25.31 -36.36 -4.74
C ASP A 1129 -26.32 -35.47 -5.48
N LEU A 1130 -26.88 -34.46 -4.82
CA LEU A 1130 -27.83 -33.52 -5.40
C LEU A 1130 -27.65 -32.14 -4.77
N ALA A 1131 -27.70 -31.08 -5.57
CA ALA A 1131 -27.67 -29.72 -5.05
C ALA A 1131 -29.00 -28.99 -5.30
N LEU A 1132 -29.41 -28.20 -4.31
CA LEU A 1132 -30.57 -27.31 -4.42
C LEU A 1132 -30.08 -25.86 -4.51
N VAL A 1133 -30.51 -25.15 -5.54
CA VAL A 1133 -30.09 -23.76 -5.81
C VAL A 1133 -31.32 -22.85 -5.88
N PRO A 1134 -31.88 -22.45 -4.71
CA PRO A 1134 -33.04 -21.59 -4.65
C PRO A 1134 -32.66 -20.12 -4.89
N LEU A 1135 -33.58 -19.35 -5.46
CA LEU A 1135 -33.56 -17.88 -5.45
C LEU A 1135 -34.97 -17.35 -5.16
N GLU A 1136 -35.10 -16.35 -4.29
CA GLU A 1136 -36.35 -15.60 -4.16
C GLU A 1136 -36.70 -14.90 -5.48
N ILE A 1137 -37.99 -14.82 -5.83
CA ILE A 1137 -38.44 -14.08 -7.03
C ILE A 1137 -38.49 -12.59 -6.68
N ASN A 1138 -37.45 -11.88 -7.07
CA ASN A 1138 -37.33 -10.43 -6.94
C ASN A 1138 -36.37 -9.89 -8.02
N HIS A 1139 -36.44 -8.59 -8.29
CA HIS A 1139 -35.66 -7.98 -9.36
C HIS A 1139 -34.14 -8.10 -9.20
N PHE A 1140 -33.64 -8.12 -7.95
CA PHE A 1140 -32.22 -8.33 -7.66
C PHE A 1140 -31.77 -9.72 -8.11
N ASN A 1141 -32.54 -10.77 -7.77
CA ASN A 1141 -32.24 -12.15 -8.13
C ASN A 1141 -32.48 -12.43 -9.63
N GLU A 1142 -33.37 -11.71 -10.30
CA GLU A 1142 -33.50 -11.76 -11.77
C GLU A 1142 -32.25 -11.24 -12.48
N CYS A 1143 -31.51 -10.31 -11.86
CA CYS A 1143 -30.27 -9.75 -12.40
C CYS A 1143 -29.01 -10.56 -12.07
N LYS A 1144 -29.08 -11.52 -11.14
CA LYS A 1144 -27.92 -12.34 -10.73
C LYS A 1144 -27.36 -13.14 -11.89
N SER A 1145 -26.14 -13.67 -11.74
CA SER A 1145 -25.54 -14.61 -12.68
C SER A 1145 -25.90 -16.08 -12.39
N ASN A 1146 -25.60 -16.97 -13.34
CA ASN A 1146 -25.75 -18.42 -13.18
C ASN A 1146 -24.55 -19.10 -12.50
N LEU A 1147 -23.63 -18.34 -11.90
CA LEU A 1147 -22.34 -18.82 -11.39
C LEU A 1147 -22.47 -20.06 -10.48
N ARG A 1148 -23.47 -20.09 -9.60
CA ARG A 1148 -23.71 -21.22 -8.69
C ARG A 1148 -23.99 -22.54 -9.42
N LEU A 1149 -24.63 -22.48 -10.60
CA LEU A 1149 -24.85 -23.66 -11.44
C LEU A 1149 -23.53 -24.15 -12.04
N LEU A 1150 -22.62 -23.24 -12.40
CA LEU A 1150 -21.32 -23.56 -12.98
C LEU A 1150 -20.41 -24.23 -11.94
N GLU A 1151 -20.27 -23.63 -10.77
CA GLU A 1151 -19.39 -24.09 -9.69
C GLU A 1151 -19.77 -25.50 -9.20
N ILE A 1152 -21.06 -25.76 -9.00
CA ILE A 1152 -21.54 -27.05 -8.51
C ILE A 1152 -21.62 -28.06 -9.68
N GLY A 1153 -22.12 -27.63 -10.83
CA GLY A 1153 -22.33 -28.49 -11.98
C GLY A 1153 -21.03 -29.01 -12.58
N THR A 1154 -19.95 -28.22 -12.55
CA THR A 1154 -18.65 -28.71 -13.00
C THR A 1154 -18.14 -29.86 -12.13
N CYS A 1155 -18.49 -29.92 -10.84
CA CYS A 1155 -18.14 -31.06 -9.99
C CYS A 1155 -18.91 -32.35 -10.35
N GLY A 1156 -19.81 -32.32 -11.35
CA GLY A 1156 -20.63 -33.46 -11.75
C GLY A 1156 -21.85 -33.67 -10.85
N VAL A 1157 -22.26 -32.65 -10.10
CA VAL A 1157 -23.41 -32.71 -9.19
C VAL A 1157 -24.66 -32.22 -9.93
N PRO A 1158 -25.73 -33.04 -10.04
CA PRO A 1158 -27.00 -32.60 -10.62
C PRO A 1158 -27.67 -31.52 -9.76
N ILE A 1159 -28.41 -30.62 -10.40
CA ILE A 1159 -28.98 -29.44 -9.76
C ILE A 1159 -30.49 -29.34 -9.99
N ILE A 1160 -31.22 -29.05 -8.90
CA ILE A 1160 -32.58 -28.51 -8.95
C ILE A 1160 -32.51 -27.03 -8.54
N ALA A 1161 -33.02 -26.14 -9.40
CA ALA A 1161 -32.94 -24.70 -9.19
C ALA A 1161 -34.29 -24.02 -9.35
N THR A 1162 -34.44 -22.82 -8.78
CA THR A 1162 -35.63 -22.00 -9.03
C THR A 1162 -35.77 -21.69 -10.52
N ASP A 1163 -36.98 -21.77 -11.06
CA ASP A 1163 -37.30 -21.26 -12.40
C ASP A 1163 -37.32 -19.72 -12.38
N ILE A 1164 -36.15 -19.13 -12.62
CA ILE A 1164 -35.90 -17.69 -12.66
C ILE A 1164 -34.87 -17.39 -13.75
N GLU A 1165 -34.88 -16.16 -14.27
CA GLU A 1165 -34.11 -15.72 -15.44
C GLU A 1165 -32.65 -16.18 -15.50
N PRO A 1166 -31.78 -16.01 -14.48
CA PRO A 1166 -30.40 -16.47 -14.56
C PRO A 1166 -30.23 -17.97 -14.79
N TYR A 1167 -31.20 -18.78 -14.39
CA TYR A 1167 -31.10 -20.24 -14.49
C TYR A 1167 -31.73 -20.77 -15.78
N ARG A 1168 -32.34 -19.92 -16.60
CA ARG A 1168 -32.83 -20.23 -17.96
C ARG A 1168 -31.72 -20.07 -19.00
N CYS A 1169 -30.60 -20.75 -18.80
CA CYS A 1169 -29.36 -20.56 -19.55
C CYS A 1169 -28.89 -21.81 -20.32
N ASP A 1170 -29.82 -22.63 -20.81
CA ASP A 1170 -29.58 -23.86 -21.60
C ASP A 1170 -28.73 -24.95 -20.92
N LEU A 1171 -28.34 -24.76 -19.66
CA LEU A 1171 -27.73 -25.82 -18.85
C LEU A 1171 -28.79 -26.89 -18.50
N PRO A 1172 -28.44 -28.19 -18.53
CA PRO A 1172 -29.37 -29.28 -18.25
C PRO A 1172 -29.62 -29.42 -16.74
N VAL A 1173 -30.28 -28.43 -16.15
CA VAL A 1173 -30.72 -28.39 -14.74
C VAL A 1173 -32.23 -28.58 -14.65
N THR A 1174 -32.72 -29.03 -13.50
CA THR A 1174 -34.17 -29.13 -13.27
C THR A 1174 -34.69 -27.82 -12.68
N LEU A 1175 -35.46 -27.06 -13.45
CA LEU A 1175 -36.07 -25.81 -12.99
C LEU A 1175 -37.44 -26.06 -12.37
N VAL A 1176 -37.71 -25.42 -11.22
CA VAL A 1176 -38.99 -25.53 -10.52
C VAL A 1176 -39.48 -24.17 -10.02
N GLU A 1177 -40.79 -23.93 -10.10
CA GLU A 1177 -41.38 -22.78 -9.40
C GLU A 1177 -41.18 -22.94 -7.88
N ASN A 1178 -41.07 -21.81 -7.15
CA ASN A 1178 -40.94 -21.77 -5.69
C ASN A 1178 -42.23 -22.17 -4.93
N ARG A 1179 -42.76 -23.33 -5.27
CA ARG A 1179 -43.88 -24.00 -4.60
C ARG A 1179 -43.39 -25.31 -4.03
N PHE A 1180 -43.72 -25.56 -2.76
CA PHE A 1180 -43.33 -26.77 -2.03
C PHE A 1180 -43.53 -28.07 -2.83
N LYS A 1181 -44.70 -28.21 -3.47
CA LYS A 1181 -45.05 -29.40 -4.27
C LYS A 1181 -44.09 -29.64 -5.45
N ASN A 1182 -43.66 -28.57 -6.13
CA ASN A 1182 -42.82 -28.68 -7.32
C ASN A 1182 -41.39 -29.09 -6.93
N TRP A 1183 -40.83 -28.42 -5.92
CA TRP A 1183 -39.55 -28.80 -5.32
C TRP A 1183 -39.58 -30.24 -4.81
N MET A 1184 -40.59 -30.63 -4.04
CA MET A 1184 -40.73 -31.98 -3.49
C MET A 1184 -40.81 -33.05 -4.60
N SER A 1185 -41.59 -32.80 -5.65
CA SER A 1185 -41.71 -33.71 -6.79
C SER A 1185 -40.38 -33.88 -7.52
N ALA A 1186 -39.64 -32.78 -7.75
CA ALA A 1186 -38.35 -32.81 -8.41
C ALA A 1186 -37.30 -33.53 -7.57
N ILE A 1187 -37.23 -33.24 -6.27
CA ILE A 1187 -36.30 -33.91 -5.34
C ILE A 1187 -36.58 -35.41 -5.31
N ARG A 1188 -37.84 -35.81 -5.12
CA ARG A 1188 -38.23 -37.24 -5.09
C ARG A 1188 -37.92 -37.95 -6.40
N ALA A 1189 -38.11 -37.31 -7.55
CA ALA A 1189 -37.72 -37.88 -8.83
C ALA A 1189 -36.21 -38.17 -8.90
N HIS A 1190 -35.37 -37.21 -8.46
CA HIS A 1190 -33.91 -37.37 -8.49
C HIS A 1190 -33.43 -38.44 -7.52
N ILE A 1191 -33.90 -38.43 -6.27
CA ILE A 1191 -33.40 -39.37 -5.25
C ILE A 1191 -33.94 -40.80 -5.43
N SER A 1192 -34.94 -41.01 -6.30
CA SER A 1192 -35.53 -42.33 -6.55
C SER A 1192 -34.71 -43.23 -7.48
N ASP A 1193 -33.82 -42.66 -8.30
CA ASP A 1193 -33.00 -43.38 -9.27
C ASP A 1193 -31.57 -42.82 -9.30
N ALA A 1194 -30.63 -43.60 -8.74
CA ALA A 1194 -29.22 -43.24 -8.67
C ALA A 1194 -28.54 -43.16 -10.05
N GLN A 1195 -28.95 -43.97 -11.04
CA GLN A 1195 -28.40 -43.91 -12.40
C GLN A 1195 -28.87 -42.64 -13.12
N TYR A 1196 -30.15 -42.30 -12.97
CA TYR A 1196 -30.69 -41.05 -13.49
C TYR A 1196 -29.97 -39.84 -12.90
N LEU A 1197 -29.81 -39.81 -11.57
CA LEU A 1197 -29.15 -38.73 -10.84
C LEU A 1197 -27.69 -38.54 -11.30
N ALA A 1198 -26.91 -39.62 -11.40
CA ALA A 1198 -25.55 -39.57 -11.94
C ALA A 1198 -25.51 -39.09 -13.41
N SER A 1199 -26.42 -39.58 -14.26
CA SER A 1199 -26.49 -39.18 -15.67
C SER A 1199 -26.82 -37.68 -15.85
N GLN A 1200 -27.66 -37.10 -14.99
CA GLN A 1200 -27.94 -35.66 -15.02
C GLN A 1200 -26.71 -34.84 -14.62
N GLY A 1201 -25.97 -35.29 -13.59
CA GLY A 1201 -24.72 -34.66 -13.18
C GLY A 1201 -23.66 -34.67 -14.29
N ASP A 1202 -23.49 -35.80 -14.97
CA ASP A 1202 -22.54 -35.94 -16.09
C ASP A 1202 -22.92 -35.05 -17.28
N LYS A 1203 -24.20 -34.99 -17.66
CA LYS A 1203 -24.68 -34.09 -18.73
C LYS A 1203 -24.43 -32.61 -18.42
N LEU A 1204 -24.69 -32.20 -17.17
CA LEU A 1204 -24.45 -30.83 -16.73
C LEU A 1204 -22.96 -30.49 -16.79
N ARG A 1205 -22.11 -31.39 -16.29
CA ARG A 1205 -20.66 -31.24 -16.34
C ARG A 1205 -20.14 -31.12 -17.77
N GLU A 1206 -20.61 -31.98 -18.68
CA GLU A 1206 -20.25 -31.94 -20.10
C GLU A 1206 -20.62 -30.60 -20.75
N ALA A 1207 -21.83 -30.09 -20.48
CA ALA A 1207 -22.28 -28.80 -21.00
C ALA A 1207 -21.41 -27.63 -20.50
N ILE A 1208 -21.08 -27.60 -19.20
CA ILE A 1208 -20.22 -26.58 -18.62
C ILE A 1208 -18.81 -26.65 -19.21
N HIS A 1209 -18.24 -27.86 -19.32
CA HIS A 1209 -16.94 -28.09 -19.93
C HIS A 1209 -16.86 -27.58 -21.37
N ARG A 1210 -17.93 -27.73 -22.14
CA ARG A 1210 -17.97 -27.30 -23.53
C ARG A 1210 -18.00 -25.77 -23.66
N ASP A 1211 -18.89 -25.11 -22.92
CA ASP A 1211 -19.30 -23.73 -23.26
C ASP A 1211 -18.99 -22.67 -22.19
N TRP A 1212 -18.70 -23.04 -20.94
CA TRP A 1212 -18.70 -22.12 -19.78
C TRP A 1212 -17.32 -21.87 -19.14
N TYR A 1213 -16.24 -22.19 -19.85
CA TYR A 1213 -14.87 -21.93 -19.41
C TYR A 1213 -14.26 -20.69 -20.07
N LEU A 1214 -13.28 -20.06 -19.41
CA LEU A 1214 -12.46 -18.96 -19.92
C LEU A 1214 -11.47 -19.44 -21.01
N ARG A 1215 -12.01 -19.87 -22.14
CA ARG A 1215 -11.29 -20.31 -23.34
C ARG A 1215 -12.15 -20.12 -24.58
N ASN A 1216 -11.53 -20.05 -25.76
CA ASN A 1216 -12.24 -19.91 -27.04
C ASN A 1216 -13.25 -18.74 -26.99
N ASN A 1217 -14.49 -18.97 -27.44
CA ASN A 1217 -15.59 -17.98 -27.43
C ASN A 1217 -15.81 -17.34 -26.06
N GLY A 1218 -15.69 -18.12 -24.98
CA GLY A 1218 -15.86 -17.59 -23.62
C GLY A 1218 -14.83 -16.53 -23.29
N LEU A 1219 -13.61 -16.63 -23.83
CA LEU A 1219 -12.56 -15.62 -23.65
C LEU A 1219 -12.78 -14.40 -24.58
N ASP A 1220 -13.29 -14.63 -25.79
CA ASP A 1220 -13.62 -13.55 -26.74
C ASP A 1220 -14.74 -12.63 -26.24
N ASP A 1221 -15.72 -13.16 -25.51
CA ASP A 1221 -16.77 -12.36 -24.88
C ASP A 1221 -16.16 -11.31 -23.92
N TRP A 1222 -15.23 -11.76 -23.06
CA TRP A 1222 -14.51 -10.89 -22.12
C TRP A 1222 -13.62 -9.89 -22.85
N ARG A 1223 -12.92 -10.32 -23.90
CA ARG A 1223 -12.11 -9.44 -24.75
C ARG A 1223 -12.95 -8.28 -25.31
N LYS A 1224 -14.13 -8.56 -25.88
CA LYS A 1224 -15.04 -7.55 -26.43
C LYS A 1224 -15.65 -6.65 -25.35
N ALA A 1225 -15.90 -7.19 -24.17
CA ALA A 1225 -16.45 -6.43 -23.07
C ALA A 1225 -15.46 -5.40 -22.51
N TRP A 1226 -14.17 -5.74 -22.45
CA TRP A 1226 -13.15 -4.86 -21.85
C TRP A 1226 -12.37 -4.01 -22.84
N LEU A 1227 -12.25 -4.45 -24.09
CA LEU A 1227 -11.43 -3.78 -25.10
C LEU A 1227 -12.31 -3.15 -26.18
N MET A 1228 -11.71 -2.21 -26.91
CA MET A 1228 -12.31 -1.66 -28.12
C MET A 1228 -12.21 -2.68 -29.27
N ASP A 1229 -13.23 -2.73 -30.13
CA ASP A 1229 -13.12 -3.47 -31.39
C ASP A 1229 -12.02 -2.84 -32.24
N ARG A 1230 -10.96 -3.61 -32.56
CA ARG A 1230 -9.91 -3.16 -33.48
C ARG A 1230 -10.53 -2.95 -34.87
N LYS A 1231 -10.36 -1.75 -35.44
CA LYS A 1231 -10.68 -1.49 -36.85
C LYS A 1231 -9.69 -2.16 -37.78
#